data_AF-A0A943QCA1-F1
#
_entry.id   AF-A0A943QCA1-F1
#
_cell.length_a   1.000
_cell.length_b   1.000
_cell.length_c   1.000
_cell.angle_alpha   90.00
_cell.angle_beta   90.00
_cell.angle_gamma   90.00
#
_symmetry.space_group_name_H-M   'P 1'
#
loop_
_entity.id
_entity.type
_entity.pdbx_description
1 polymer ?
#
loop_
_entity_poly.entity_id
_entity_poly.type
_entity_poly.pdbx_seq_one_letter_code
_entity_poly.pdbx_strand_id
1 'polypeptide(L)'
;MKKKKIISILSAFAVASTLLLGNIKFVNAESLNSRAEAEKIVSEMTLDEKIGQMLMPDFRQWKQEGQSAVQDLTEMNEEVAEIIDEFDLGGVILFAQNVKTTEQTAKLTHDLQQVAINDKDGNLPLLTTIDQEGGIVTRLGTGTNFPGNMAIGATKNEQSSYDTGVVIGRELNSLGINVNFAPSVDVNNNPLNPVIGLRSFSSNPDLVAKLGVKMIDGIQSNGVAAAAKHFPGHGDTATDSHYGLPKVDKSLEELKKVELKPFQAAIDNGVDMIMTAHIQFPQIEKDTYTSIKDGQEIQIPATLSDDILTGLLREDMNFDGVIITDALNMAAIAENFGEVETVKMAFEAGVDIALMPTILRSKADVAKLRAIVDGVKEAVKNGEISEERINDSATRVVKLKIDRGVINLENDKRTAEEKIANAKEVVGSKENRDVERRVSAEAITVVKNENNILPFNPKAGEKVLLIAPYDNELPGKKFGLNRLIKEGKVNSIELDTYCYKSEPTMTDELKSKIDEANYVVVLSEMGNYTHLNSTHWITAIPNEVTTYANELNKDSIVVSVGKPYDVAAHENAKAEVIAYGYKGMDPTEADGGLSPVQAFGPNIPAAMEVIFGAAEARGTLPVSIPTVDKTGAADLEVNAFEYGFGITNLTSVGVTSIDAIEEAKSGDKIEVKITVEGIENLKSEDYIAKINYNNSDFEFISVKSADDNTEVKNVNSEGKEISVELSDKEVSEKTNLIMTLKVLSDEEKEVEIINSLEVVDSKDRLFNTDLENETIKIKKVEESKPGEENKPEEENKPDKEEKPEVETKPEDNNGKGNLPNTGAAVTPVATTVLGMAMTALGFALNKKKNKK
;
A
#
# COMPACT_ATOMS: atom_id res chain seq x y z
N MET A 1 46.60 59.46 21.27
CA MET A 1 45.19 59.10 20.91
C MET A 1 45.16 58.45 19.53
N LYS A 2 44.38 57.37 19.39
CA LYS A 2 44.00 56.68 18.13
C LYS A 2 45.12 55.96 17.35
N LYS A 3 45.37 54.70 17.72
CA LYS A 3 45.81 53.60 16.83
C LYS A 3 45.66 52.28 17.62
N LYS A 4 44.49 51.64 17.47
CA LYS A 4 44.14 50.23 17.80
C LYS A 4 42.61 50.11 17.85
N LYS A 5 41.97 49.96 16.68
CA LYS A 5 40.59 49.46 16.47
C LYS A 5 40.24 49.51 14.97
N ILE A 6 41.08 48.94 14.11
CA ILE A 6 40.77 48.69 12.68
C ILE A 6 41.51 47.42 12.24
N ILE A 7 41.26 46.27 12.89
CA ILE A 7 41.58 44.91 12.37
C ILE A 7 40.56 43.90 12.94
N SER A 8 39.27 44.22 12.97
CA SER A 8 38.23 43.23 13.35
C SER A 8 36.92 43.37 12.57
N ILE A 9 36.92 44.11 11.46
CA ILE A 9 35.72 44.30 10.62
C ILE A 9 35.93 43.78 9.19
N LEU A 10 37.16 43.46 8.77
CA LEU A 10 37.42 42.88 7.45
C LEU A 10 37.46 41.33 7.40
N SER A 11 37.37 40.65 8.55
CA SER A 11 37.20 39.19 8.63
C SER A 11 35.75 38.75 8.87
N ALA A 12 34.84 39.69 9.13
CA ALA A 12 33.40 39.39 9.25
C ALA A 12 32.65 39.50 7.91
N PHE A 13 33.19 40.23 6.93
CA PHE A 13 32.58 40.38 5.60
C PHE A 13 32.93 39.25 4.62
N ALA A 14 33.98 38.48 4.89
CA ALA A 14 34.37 37.30 4.09
C ALA A 14 33.77 35.98 4.60
N VAL A 15 33.08 35.99 5.74
CA VAL A 15 32.37 34.82 6.30
C VAL A 15 30.85 34.96 6.16
N ALA A 16 30.34 36.19 5.98
CA ALA A 16 28.92 36.45 5.71
C ALA A 16 28.51 36.23 4.23
N SER A 17 29.46 36.13 3.30
CA SER A 17 29.19 35.81 1.88
C SER A 17 29.14 34.30 1.60
N THR A 18 29.58 33.46 2.55
CA THR A 18 29.51 31.98 2.47
C THR A 18 28.32 31.39 3.22
N LEU A 19 27.57 32.19 4.00
CA LEU A 19 26.39 31.74 4.75
C LEU A 19 25.04 32.12 4.09
N LEU A 20 25.07 32.74 2.91
CA LEU A 20 23.90 33.04 2.08
C LEU A 20 23.79 32.14 0.83
N LEU A 21 24.63 31.11 0.73
CA LEU A 21 24.60 30.10 -0.35
C LEU A 21 24.09 28.72 0.13
N GLY A 22 23.59 28.63 1.37
CA GLY A 22 23.14 27.38 1.98
C GLY A 22 21.80 26.83 1.51
N ASN A 23 21.11 27.51 0.58
CA ASN A 23 19.84 27.07 -0.02
C ASN A 23 19.85 27.26 -1.55
N ILE A 24 21.00 27.14 -2.20
CA ILE A 24 20.97 26.83 -3.64
C ILE A 24 20.69 25.32 -3.71
N LYS A 25 19.42 24.95 -3.98
CA LYS A 25 19.08 23.60 -4.47
C LYS A 25 20.09 23.34 -5.59
N PHE A 26 20.91 22.29 -5.47
CA PHE A 26 21.77 21.85 -6.56
C PHE A 26 20.83 21.47 -7.71
N VAL A 27 20.58 22.41 -8.62
CA VAL A 27 19.93 22.08 -9.88
C VAL A 27 20.84 21.05 -10.54
N ASN A 28 20.29 19.86 -10.78
CA ASN A 28 21.06 18.75 -11.31
C ASN A 28 21.66 19.20 -12.66
N ALA A 29 22.95 18.94 -12.91
CA ALA A 29 23.60 19.37 -14.15
C ALA A 29 22.90 18.74 -15.38
N GLU A 30 22.31 17.55 -15.22
CA GLU A 30 21.47 16.90 -16.21
C GLU A 30 20.16 17.66 -16.48
N SER A 31 19.49 18.22 -15.45
CA SER A 31 18.22 18.94 -15.62
C SER A 31 18.40 20.33 -16.25
N LEU A 32 19.56 20.98 -16.02
CA LEU A 32 19.92 22.22 -16.73
C LEU A 32 20.17 21.95 -18.22
N ASN A 33 20.75 20.79 -18.53
CA ASN A 33 21.01 20.38 -19.90
C ASN A 33 19.71 20.06 -20.64
N SER A 34 18.77 19.34 -20.02
CA SER A 34 17.49 18.99 -20.65
C SER A 34 16.59 20.20 -20.91
N ARG A 35 16.58 21.20 -20.02
CA ARG A 35 15.84 22.45 -20.26
C ARG A 35 16.38 23.21 -21.47
N ALA A 36 17.69 23.40 -21.56
CA ALA A 36 18.30 24.10 -22.69
C ALA A 36 18.07 23.38 -24.03
N GLU A 37 18.09 22.04 -24.01
CA GLU A 37 17.74 21.22 -25.17
C GLU A 37 16.26 21.38 -25.56
N ALA A 38 15.35 21.36 -24.59
CA ALA A 38 13.93 21.59 -24.83
C ALA A 38 13.66 23.00 -25.40
N GLU A 39 14.26 24.04 -24.84
CA GLU A 39 14.14 25.42 -25.32
C GLU A 39 14.61 25.54 -26.77
N LYS A 40 15.69 24.83 -27.13
CA LYS A 40 16.18 24.79 -28.51
C LYS A 40 15.15 24.15 -29.46
N ILE A 41 14.63 22.97 -29.11
CA ILE A 41 13.60 22.28 -29.91
C ILE A 41 12.38 23.20 -30.10
N VAL A 42 11.87 23.77 -29.01
CA VAL A 42 10.69 24.65 -29.04
C VAL A 42 10.93 25.94 -29.84
N SER A 43 12.15 26.46 -29.86
CA SER A 43 12.49 27.64 -30.66
C SER A 43 12.40 27.40 -32.18
N GLU A 44 12.48 26.14 -32.61
CA GLU A 44 12.37 25.72 -34.01
C GLU A 44 10.92 25.38 -34.39
N MET A 45 10.02 25.24 -33.40
CA MET A 45 8.62 24.88 -33.63
C MET A 45 7.74 26.04 -34.09
N THR A 46 6.74 25.74 -34.91
CA THR A 46 5.65 26.69 -35.23
C THR A 46 4.71 26.88 -34.04
N LEU A 47 3.85 27.91 -34.08
CA LEU A 47 2.83 28.11 -33.04
C LEU A 47 1.82 26.95 -33.02
N ASP A 48 1.49 26.39 -34.19
CA ASP A 48 0.59 25.24 -34.32
C ASP A 48 1.18 24.01 -33.62
N GLU A 49 2.44 23.66 -33.91
CA GLU A 49 3.14 22.54 -33.26
C GLU A 49 3.22 22.74 -31.74
N LYS A 50 3.51 23.96 -31.27
CA LYS A 50 3.58 24.25 -29.82
C LYS A 50 2.23 24.04 -29.13
N ILE A 51 1.14 24.50 -29.76
CA ILE A 51 -0.21 24.28 -29.24
C ILE A 51 -0.54 22.78 -29.29
N GLY A 52 -0.18 22.07 -30.36
CA GLY A 52 -0.31 20.62 -30.49
C GLY A 52 0.31 19.87 -29.31
N GLN A 53 1.54 20.25 -28.92
CA GLN A 53 2.23 19.68 -27.76
C GLN A 53 1.51 19.91 -26.42
N MET A 54 0.64 20.91 -26.34
CA MET A 54 -0.15 21.25 -25.16
C MET A 54 -1.55 20.60 -25.15
N LEU A 55 -1.87 19.76 -26.13
CA LEU A 55 -3.16 19.07 -26.23
C LEU A 55 -3.00 17.56 -26.03
N MET A 56 -3.89 16.98 -25.23
CA MET A 56 -3.93 15.54 -24.98
C MET A 56 -5.37 15.00 -25.07
N PRO A 57 -5.86 14.65 -26.27
CA PRO A 57 -7.19 14.08 -26.42
C PRO A 57 -7.25 12.61 -25.99
N ASP A 58 -8.47 12.09 -25.86
CA ASP A 58 -8.74 10.66 -25.81
C ASP A 58 -9.34 10.17 -27.14
N PHE A 59 -8.86 9.02 -27.59
CA PHE A 59 -9.54 8.23 -28.61
C PHE A 59 -10.08 6.94 -27.98
N ARG A 60 -10.83 7.06 -26.87
CA ARG A 60 -11.36 5.91 -26.13
C ARG A 60 -12.19 5.00 -27.03
N GLN A 61 -13.05 5.61 -27.83
CA GLN A 61 -13.91 4.94 -28.78
C GLN A 61 -13.95 5.75 -30.07
N TRP A 62 -14.13 5.08 -31.21
CA TRP A 62 -14.16 5.70 -32.51
C TRP A 62 -15.22 5.06 -33.40
N LYS A 63 -15.87 5.90 -34.23
CA LYS A 63 -16.75 5.49 -35.31
C LYS A 63 -16.09 5.88 -36.63
N GLN A 64 -15.53 4.91 -37.32
CA GLN A 64 -14.97 5.14 -38.66
C GLN A 64 -16.08 5.42 -39.68
N GLU A 65 -15.73 6.11 -40.75
CA GLU A 65 -16.64 6.34 -41.87
C GLU A 65 -17.16 5.00 -42.43
N GLY A 66 -18.48 4.93 -42.65
CA GLY A 66 -19.16 3.70 -43.07
C GLY A 66 -19.50 2.71 -41.94
N GLN A 67 -19.02 2.90 -40.71
CA GLN A 67 -19.47 2.10 -39.56
C GLN A 67 -20.83 2.59 -39.02
N SER A 68 -21.64 1.66 -38.52
CA SER A 68 -22.97 1.95 -37.98
C SER A 68 -22.95 2.51 -36.57
N ALA A 69 -21.93 2.17 -35.76
CA ALA A 69 -21.83 2.52 -34.34
C ALA A 69 -20.39 2.85 -33.93
N VAL A 70 -20.28 3.62 -32.85
CA VAL A 70 -19.02 3.87 -32.13
C VAL A 70 -18.54 2.56 -31.50
N GLN A 71 -17.25 2.27 -31.61
CA GLN A 71 -16.61 1.06 -31.07
C GLN A 71 -15.36 1.43 -30.26
N ASP A 72 -14.94 0.56 -29.35
CA ASP A 72 -13.69 0.73 -28.63
C ASP A 72 -12.51 0.76 -29.61
N LEU A 73 -11.62 1.75 -29.46
CA LEU A 73 -10.43 1.84 -30.30
C LEU A 73 -9.34 0.92 -29.76
N THR A 74 -9.35 -0.34 -30.20
CA THR A 74 -8.33 -1.34 -29.83
C THR A 74 -7.20 -1.45 -30.85
N GLU A 75 -7.38 -0.91 -32.05
CA GLU A 75 -6.39 -0.91 -33.12
C GLU A 75 -6.34 0.48 -33.76
N MET A 76 -5.16 0.88 -34.21
CA MET A 76 -4.98 2.14 -34.91
C MET A 76 -5.73 2.13 -36.24
N ASN A 77 -6.23 3.29 -36.65
CA ASN A 77 -6.81 3.48 -37.98
C ASN A 77 -6.37 4.80 -38.62
N GLU A 78 -6.56 4.90 -39.94
CA GLU A 78 -6.10 6.05 -40.73
C GLU A 78 -6.75 7.37 -40.29
N GLU A 79 -8.02 7.39 -39.88
CA GLU A 79 -8.68 8.63 -39.45
C GLU A 79 -8.10 9.20 -38.16
N VAL A 80 -7.76 8.33 -37.20
CA VAL A 80 -7.09 8.75 -35.95
C VAL A 80 -5.64 9.14 -36.23
N ALA A 81 -4.96 8.43 -37.13
CA ALA A 81 -3.61 8.76 -37.54
C ALA A 81 -3.52 10.15 -38.20
N GLU A 82 -4.48 10.47 -39.09
CA GLU A 82 -4.61 11.80 -39.72
C GLU A 82 -4.74 12.92 -38.66
N ILE A 83 -5.45 12.69 -37.54
CA ILE A 83 -5.63 13.69 -36.49
C ILE A 83 -4.35 13.86 -35.67
N ILE A 84 -3.61 12.79 -35.39
CA ILE A 84 -2.35 12.88 -34.65
C ILE A 84 -1.32 13.69 -35.44
N ASP A 85 -1.23 13.43 -36.75
CA ASP A 85 -0.35 14.11 -37.71
C ASP A 85 -0.81 15.57 -37.94
N GLU A 86 -2.10 15.83 -38.22
CA GLU A 86 -2.60 17.19 -38.51
C GLU A 86 -2.36 18.19 -37.36
N PHE A 87 -2.42 17.72 -36.11
CA PHE A 87 -2.40 18.59 -34.92
C PHE A 87 -1.12 18.47 -34.08
N ASP A 88 -0.09 17.74 -34.53
CA ASP A 88 1.17 17.57 -33.80
C ASP A 88 0.98 17.25 -32.32
N LEU A 89 0.07 16.32 -32.01
CA LEU A 89 -0.43 16.13 -30.64
C LEU A 89 0.72 15.82 -29.66
N GLY A 90 0.69 16.44 -28.49
CA GLY A 90 1.70 16.22 -27.44
C GLY A 90 1.59 14.86 -26.77
N GLY A 91 0.36 14.33 -26.70
CA GLY A 91 0.09 13.02 -26.14
C GLY A 91 -1.34 12.55 -26.35
N VAL A 92 -1.63 11.35 -25.85
CA VAL A 92 -2.96 10.74 -25.84
C VAL A 92 -3.19 10.02 -24.51
N ILE A 93 -4.42 10.07 -24.00
CA ILE A 93 -4.82 9.28 -22.84
C ILE A 93 -5.54 8.00 -23.27
N LEU A 94 -5.13 6.87 -22.69
CA LEU A 94 -5.72 5.55 -22.87
C LEU A 94 -6.68 5.22 -21.72
N PHE A 95 -7.75 4.48 -22.06
CA PHE A 95 -8.72 3.94 -21.11
C PHE A 95 -8.82 2.42 -21.25
N ALA A 96 -9.59 1.78 -20.35
CA ALA A 96 -9.80 0.32 -20.38
C ALA A 96 -10.31 -0.20 -21.75
N GLN A 97 -11.05 0.62 -22.49
CA GLN A 97 -11.49 0.34 -23.86
C GLN A 97 -10.33 0.16 -24.84
N ASN A 98 -9.20 0.84 -24.61
CA ASN A 98 -8.02 0.81 -25.45
C ASN A 98 -7.01 -0.27 -25.05
N VAL A 99 -7.08 -0.81 -23.83
CA VAL A 99 -6.03 -1.66 -23.24
C VAL A 99 -6.54 -3.01 -22.73
N LYS A 100 -7.27 -3.73 -23.57
CA LYS A 100 -7.99 -4.95 -23.20
C LYS A 100 -7.04 -6.13 -22.97
N THR A 101 -6.07 -6.32 -23.85
CA THR A 101 -5.06 -7.39 -23.72
C THR A 101 -3.66 -6.83 -23.90
N THR A 102 -2.66 -7.55 -23.36
CA THR A 102 -1.25 -7.15 -23.42
C THR A 102 -0.75 -6.97 -24.86
N GLU A 103 -1.04 -7.92 -25.75
CA GLU A 103 -0.59 -7.86 -27.14
C GLU A 103 -1.24 -6.71 -27.92
N GLN A 104 -2.56 -6.57 -27.76
CA GLN A 104 -3.33 -5.52 -28.41
C GLN A 104 -2.84 -4.14 -27.96
N THR A 105 -2.59 -3.98 -26.65
CA THR A 105 -2.10 -2.72 -26.09
C THR A 105 -0.71 -2.38 -26.62
N ALA A 106 0.25 -3.31 -26.55
CA ALA A 106 1.61 -3.09 -27.04
C ALA A 106 1.65 -2.79 -28.54
N LYS A 107 0.72 -3.35 -29.32
CA LYS A 107 0.55 -2.99 -30.73
C LYS A 107 -0.02 -1.59 -30.91
N LEU A 108 -1.10 -1.25 -30.21
CA LEU A 108 -1.75 0.07 -30.33
C LEU A 108 -0.79 1.21 -29.96
N THR A 109 -0.04 1.06 -28.87
CA THR A 109 0.96 2.07 -28.46
C THR A 109 2.14 2.14 -29.42
N HIS A 110 2.58 1.02 -29.98
CA HIS A 110 3.58 1.02 -31.05
C HIS A 110 3.07 1.80 -32.27
N ASP A 111 1.87 1.51 -32.75
CA ASP A 111 1.28 2.17 -33.92
C ASP A 111 1.07 3.68 -33.67
N LEU A 112 0.60 4.07 -32.48
CA LEU A 112 0.50 5.47 -32.04
C LEU A 112 1.83 6.21 -32.16
N GLN A 113 2.91 5.62 -31.64
CA GLN A 113 4.24 6.22 -31.72
C GLN A 113 4.76 6.27 -33.15
N GLN A 114 4.48 5.25 -33.97
CA GLN A 114 4.86 5.27 -35.38
C GLN A 114 4.18 6.37 -36.17
N VAL A 115 2.92 6.72 -35.87
CA VAL A 115 2.26 7.87 -36.50
C VAL A 115 3.00 9.15 -36.12
N ALA A 116 3.16 9.43 -34.83
CA ALA A 116 3.75 10.69 -34.36
C ALA A 116 5.24 10.89 -34.77
N ILE A 117 6.01 9.82 -34.94
CA ILE A 117 7.43 9.89 -35.31
C ILE A 117 7.63 9.99 -36.83
N ASN A 118 6.69 9.50 -37.64
CA ASN A 118 6.80 9.50 -39.10
C ASN A 118 6.17 10.73 -39.78
N ASP A 119 5.72 11.70 -38.98
CA ASP A 119 5.33 13.02 -39.45
C ASP A 119 6.50 13.67 -40.22
N LYS A 120 6.18 14.56 -41.16
CA LYS A 120 7.15 15.29 -41.97
C LYS A 120 7.47 16.67 -41.41
N ASP A 121 6.66 17.20 -40.49
CA ASP A 121 6.66 18.61 -40.09
C ASP A 121 6.56 18.84 -38.55
N GLY A 122 7.47 18.29 -37.72
CA GLY A 122 7.52 18.69 -36.28
C GLY A 122 7.70 17.58 -35.24
N ASN A 123 8.20 16.43 -35.66
CA ASN A 123 8.20 15.13 -34.98
C ASN A 123 8.63 15.19 -33.51
N LEU A 124 7.71 14.85 -32.61
CA LEU A 124 8.03 14.46 -31.25
C LEU A 124 7.19 13.24 -30.83
N PRO A 125 7.79 12.19 -30.22
CA PRO A 125 7.04 11.04 -29.74
C PRO A 125 5.94 11.43 -28.74
N LEU A 126 4.82 10.70 -28.73
CA LEU A 126 3.68 11.00 -27.87
C LEU A 126 3.98 10.70 -26.40
N LEU A 127 3.46 11.55 -25.51
CA LEU A 127 3.14 11.13 -24.16
C LEU A 127 1.92 10.20 -24.23
N THR A 128 2.13 8.89 -24.08
CA THR A 128 1.05 7.89 -24.01
C THR A 128 0.72 7.66 -22.55
N THR A 129 -0.50 8.05 -22.15
CA THR A 129 -0.85 8.22 -20.73
C THR A 129 -2.01 7.31 -20.30
N ILE A 130 -2.14 7.06 -18.99
CA ILE A 130 -3.19 6.20 -18.44
C ILE A 130 -3.45 6.49 -16.94
N ASP A 131 -4.63 6.11 -16.44
CA ASP A 131 -4.94 6.04 -14.99
C ASP A 131 -4.73 4.62 -14.44
N GLN A 132 -3.50 4.20 -14.20
CA GLN A 132 -3.20 2.93 -13.54
C GLN A 132 -2.81 3.19 -12.08
N GLU A 133 -3.78 3.63 -11.26
CA GLU A 133 -3.58 3.92 -9.83
C GLU A 133 -3.38 2.65 -9.00
N GLY A 134 -4.11 1.60 -9.38
CA GLY A 134 -4.26 0.37 -8.61
C GLY A 134 -5.59 0.29 -7.86
N GLY A 135 -5.90 -0.89 -7.31
CA GLY A 135 -7.15 -1.13 -6.59
C GLY A 135 -8.38 -0.87 -7.44
N ILE A 136 -9.24 0.06 -7.02
CA ILE A 136 -10.50 0.33 -7.72
C ILE A 136 -10.34 1.17 -9.00
N VAL A 137 -9.15 1.73 -9.28
CA VAL A 137 -8.87 2.49 -10.50
C VAL A 137 -7.70 1.86 -11.24
N THR A 138 -8.05 0.90 -12.11
CA THR A 138 -7.13 0.27 -13.05
C THR A 138 -7.75 0.29 -14.45
N ARG A 139 -6.92 0.07 -15.47
CA ARG A 139 -7.31 0.08 -16.89
C ARG A 139 -6.82 -1.16 -17.62
N LEU A 140 -5.59 -1.61 -17.35
CA LEU A 140 -4.99 -2.77 -18.02
C LEU A 140 -5.83 -4.03 -17.80
N GLY A 141 -6.36 -4.63 -18.88
CA GLY A 141 -7.20 -5.83 -18.75
C GLY A 141 -6.47 -7.09 -18.30
N THR A 142 -5.14 -7.13 -18.46
CA THR A 142 -4.27 -8.28 -18.10
C THR A 142 -3.12 -7.90 -17.15
N GLY A 143 -3.09 -6.64 -16.67
CA GLY A 143 -2.05 -6.15 -15.77
C GLY A 143 -2.27 -6.54 -14.31
N THR A 144 -1.29 -6.20 -13.48
CA THR A 144 -1.35 -6.37 -12.02
C THR A 144 -2.14 -5.21 -11.38
N ASN A 145 -3.18 -5.51 -10.61
CA ASN A 145 -4.13 -4.49 -10.17
C ASN A 145 -3.74 -3.82 -8.86
N PHE A 146 -3.03 -4.52 -7.96
CA PHE A 146 -2.72 -4.07 -6.61
C PHE A 146 -3.96 -3.78 -5.74
N PRO A 147 -3.80 -3.72 -4.40
CA PRO A 147 -4.95 -3.58 -3.51
C PRO A 147 -5.50 -2.14 -3.41
N GLY A 148 -4.81 -1.16 -3.99
CA GLY A 148 -5.20 0.25 -3.97
C GLY A 148 -4.58 1.06 -2.83
N ASN A 149 -4.70 2.39 -2.91
CA ASN A 149 -3.97 3.30 -2.03
C ASN A 149 -4.36 3.15 -0.56
N MET A 150 -5.64 3.04 -0.21
CA MET A 150 -6.03 2.91 1.21
C MET A 150 -5.52 1.60 1.81
N ALA A 151 -5.50 0.51 1.03
CA ALA A 151 -4.90 -0.74 1.45
C ALA A 151 -3.39 -0.58 1.70
N ILE A 152 -2.66 0.06 0.78
CA ILE A 152 -1.24 0.39 0.97
C ILE A 152 -1.05 1.28 2.21
N GLY A 153 -1.94 2.23 2.45
CA GLY A 153 -2.00 3.03 3.67
C GLY A 153 -2.08 2.19 4.93
N ALA A 154 -2.91 1.14 4.92
CA ALA A 154 -3.08 0.24 6.05
C ALA A 154 -1.81 -0.54 6.40
N THR A 155 -0.93 -0.78 5.42
CA THR A 155 0.38 -1.42 5.67
C THR A 155 1.34 -0.51 6.47
N LYS A 156 1.17 0.82 6.40
CA LYS A 156 2.12 1.85 6.86
C LYS A 156 3.57 1.63 6.38
N ASN A 157 3.77 0.85 5.33
CA ASN A 157 5.07 0.43 4.85
C ASN A 157 5.44 1.15 3.55
N GLU A 158 6.45 2.02 3.64
CA GLU A 158 7.01 2.75 2.49
C GLU A 158 7.50 1.81 1.38
N GLN A 159 8.07 0.64 1.75
CA GLN A 159 8.55 -0.34 0.77
C GLN A 159 7.40 -0.93 -0.04
N SER A 160 6.26 -1.21 0.61
CA SER A 160 5.08 -1.75 -0.08
C SER A 160 4.52 -0.75 -1.11
N SER A 161 4.56 0.56 -0.80
CA SER A 161 4.20 1.61 -1.77
C SER A 161 5.20 1.73 -2.92
N TYR A 162 6.50 1.69 -2.63
CA TYR A 162 7.56 1.73 -3.63
C TYR A 162 7.49 0.53 -4.58
N ASP A 163 7.36 -0.68 -4.05
CA ASP A 163 7.29 -1.92 -4.84
C ASP A 163 6.07 -1.92 -5.76
N THR A 164 4.92 -1.41 -5.29
CA THR A 164 3.75 -1.21 -6.14
C THR A 164 4.06 -0.25 -7.30
N GLY A 165 4.69 0.88 -7.02
CA GLY A 165 5.09 1.85 -8.04
C GLY A 165 6.05 1.24 -9.07
N VAL A 166 7.01 0.43 -8.61
CA VAL A 166 7.96 -0.27 -9.48
C VAL A 166 7.25 -1.22 -10.43
N VAL A 167 6.35 -2.06 -9.92
CA VAL A 167 5.62 -3.01 -10.77
C VAL A 167 4.73 -2.29 -11.77
N ILE A 168 3.98 -1.28 -11.34
CA ILE A 168 3.12 -0.49 -12.24
C ILE A 168 3.97 0.17 -13.33
N GLY A 169 5.05 0.87 -12.96
CA GLY A 169 5.94 1.51 -13.92
C GLY A 169 6.56 0.52 -14.91
N ARG A 170 6.98 -0.66 -14.43
CA ARG A 170 7.56 -1.72 -15.26
C ARG A 170 6.55 -2.29 -16.27
N GLU A 171 5.31 -2.57 -15.85
CA GLU A 171 4.26 -3.04 -16.75
C GLU A 171 3.91 -1.99 -17.80
N LEU A 172 3.71 -0.73 -17.39
CA LEU A 172 3.36 0.38 -18.29
C LEU A 172 4.45 0.63 -19.34
N ASN A 173 5.72 0.69 -18.92
CA ASN A 173 6.84 0.88 -19.84
C ASN A 173 6.94 -0.27 -20.85
N SER A 174 6.74 -1.52 -20.42
CA SER A 174 6.74 -2.68 -21.32
C SER A 174 5.65 -2.62 -22.40
N LEU A 175 4.56 -1.92 -22.11
CA LEU A 175 3.43 -1.67 -23.01
C LEU A 175 3.60 -0.40 -23.85
N GLY A 176 4.69 0.35 -23.72
CA GLY A 176 4.90 1.63 -24.43
C GLY A 176 4.09 2.79 -23.85
N ILE A 177 3.53 2.64 -22.65
CA ILE A 177 2.87 3.71 -21.90
C ILE A 177 3.93 4.40 -21.04
N ASN A 178 4.06 5.71 -21.15
CA ASN A 178 5.18 6.47 -20.60
C ASN A 178 4.78 7.57 -19.61
N VAL A 179 3.48 7.72 -19.33
CA VAL A 179 2.95 8.54 -18.22
C VAL A 179 1.86 7.77 -17.48
N ASN A 180 1.92 7.78 -16.16
CA ASN A 180 0.85 7.31 -15.30
C ASN A 180 0.27 8.48 -14.50
N PHE A 181 -1.03 8.70 -14.59
CA PHE A 181 -1.74 9.65 -13.74
C PHE A 181 -2.00 9.07 -12.36
N ALA A 182 -0.92 8.80 -11.64
CA ALA A 182 -0.89 8.27 -10.30
C ALA A 182 0.38 8.74 -9.57
N PRO A 183 0.37 8.79 -8.23
CA PRO A 183 -0.75 8.45 -7.34
C PRO A 183 -1.75 9.60 -7.11
N SER A 184 -2.96 9.25 -6.66
CA SER A 184 -3.77 10.22 -5.90
C SER A 184 -3.10 10.45 -4.54
N VAL A 185 -2.77 11.71 -4.27
CA VAL A 185 -2.22 12.20 -3.00
C VAL A 185 -3.24 13.05 -2.24
N ASP A 186 -4.52 12.89 -2.59
CA ASP A 186 -5.62 13.47 -1.83
C ASP A 186 -5.66 12.88 -0.42
N VAL A 187 -5.95 13.71 0.59
CA VAL A 187 -6.06 13.28 1.99
C VAL A 187 -7.53 13.03 2.31
N ASN A 188 -7.93 11.77 2.51
CA ASN A 188 -9.34 11.44 2.81
C ASN A 188 -9.69 11.73 4.28
N ASN A 189 -9.62 13.00 4.67
CA ASN A 189 -9.96 13.51 6.00
C ASN A 189 -11.47 13.65 6.23
N ASN A 190 -12.28 13.54 5.18
CA ASN A 190 -13.74 13.51 5.24
C ASN A 190 -14.26 12.08 5.02
N PRO A 191 -14.78 11.40 6.05
CA PRO A 191 -15.33 10.06 5.91
C PRO A 191 -16.48 9.99 4.89
N LEU A 192 -17.24 11.09 4.74
CA LEU A 192 -18.38 11.19 3.84
C LEU A 192 -17.98 11.46 2.37
N ASN A 193 -16.69 11.55 2.06
CA ASN A 193 -16.22 11.84 0.70
C ASN A 193 -16.74 10.78 -0.30
N PRO A 194 -17.44 11.19 -1.38
CA PRO A 194 -18.03 10.26 -2.33
C PRO A 194 -17.04 9.73 -3.38
N VAL A 195 -15.94 10.45 -3.67
CA VAL A 195 -15.12 10.28 -4.88
C VAL A 195 -13.70 9.76 -4.64
N ILE A 196 -13.05 10.18 -3.55
CA ILE A 196 -11.69 9.74 -3.22
C ILE A 196 -11.72 8.41 -2.49
N GLY A 197 -12.19 8.37 -1.23
CA GLY A 197 -12.34 7.12 -0.47
C GLY A 197 -11.10 6.23 -0.57
N LEU A 198 -11.27 5.03 -1.11
CA LEU A 198 -10.23 4.01 -1.29
C LEU A 198 -9.04 4.46 -2.18
N ARG A 199 -9.19 5.53 -2.97
CA ARG A 199 -8.14 6.10 -3.82
C ARG A 199 -7.12 6.95 -3.05
N SER A 200 -7.43 7.37 -1.82
CA SER A 200 -6.45 8.01 -0.94
C SER A 200 -5.70 6.95 -0.13
N PHE A 201 -4.44 7.23 0.19
CA PHE A 201 -3.69 6.41 1.14
C PHE A 201 -4.26 6.50 2.57
N SER A 202 -4.71 7.66 3.02
CA SER A 202 -5.01 7.90 4.44
C SER A 202 -5.74 9.22 4.67
N SER A 203 -6.35 9.37 5.85
CA SER A 203 -6.81 10.67 6.38
C SER A 203 -5.67 11.49 6.98
N ASN A 204 -4.47 10.91 7.15
CA ASN A 204 -3.31 11.57 7.73
C ASN A 204 -2.39 12.13 6.62
N PRO A 205 -2.17 13.47 6.54
CA PRO A 205 -1.41 14.07 5.47
C PRO A 205 0.08 13.68 5.47
N ASP A 206 0.68 13.36 6.63
CA ASP A 206 2.07 12.86 6.69
C ASP A 206 2.20 11.47 6.09
N LEU A 207 1.23 10.58 6.34
CA LEU A 207 1.25 9.24 5.76
C LEU A 207 1.01 9.30 4.24
N VAL A 208 0.06 10.12 3.79
CA VAL A 208 -0.19 10.34 2.35
C VAL A 208 1.06 10.89 1.65
N ALA A 209 1.74 11.88 2.24
CA ALA A 209 2.99 12.42 1.71
C ALA A 209 4.08 11.35 1.57
N LYS A 210 4.32 10.55 2.62
CA LYS A 210 5.35 9.50 2.61
C LYS A 210 5.08 8.43 1.56
N LEU A 211 3.87 7.86 1.55
CA LEU A 211 3.53 6.77 0.64
C LEU A 211 3.39 7.26 -0.80
N GLY A 212 2.83 8.45 -1.00
CA GLY A 212 2.73 9.12 -2.30
C GLY A 212 4.10 9.33 -2.94
N VAL A 213 5.06 9.88 -2.21
CA VAL A 213 6.45 10.03 -2.69
C VAL A 213 7.05 8.68 -3.08
N LYS A 214 6.87 7.64 -2.27
CA LYS A 214 7.42 6.30 -2.59
C LYS A 214 6.80 5.66 -3.83
N MET A 215 5.51 5.85 -4.05
CA MET A 215 4.84 5.40 -5.27
C MET A 215 5.39 6.14 -6.49
N ILE A 216 5.55 7.47 -6.40
CA ILE A 216 6.15 8.32 -7.43
C ILE A 216 7.57 7.85 -7.76
N ASP A 217 8.41 7.64 -6.74
CA ASP A 217 9.77 7.13 -6.88
C ASP A 217 9.79 5.80 -7.65
N GLY A 218 8.91 4.86 -7.28
CA GLY A 218 8.80 3.55 -7.92
C GLY A 218 8.39 3.64 -9.39
N ILE A 219 7.38 4.45 -9.72
CA ILE A 219 6.93 4.67 -11.10
C ILE A 219 8.04 5.32 -11.95
N GLN A 220 8.62 6.43 -11.46
CA GLN A 220 9.63 7.21 -12.18
C GLN A 220 10.94 6.44 -12.37
N SER A 221 11.30 5.56 -11.43
CA SER A 221 12.48 4.68 -11.55
C SER A 221 12.43 3.71 -12.74
N ASN A 222 11.25 3.49 -13.33
CA ASN A 222 11.03 2.61 -14.48
C ASN A 222 10.83 3.38 -15.80
N GLY A 223 11.17 4.68 -15.84
CA GLY A 223 11.09 5.50 -17.05
C GLY A 223 9.67 5.97 -17.41
N VAL A 224 8.73 5.90 -16.47
CA VAL A 224 7.35 6.36 -16.63
C VAL A 224 7.16 7.63 -15.82
N ALA A 225 6.61 8.69 -16.40
CA ALA A 225 6.30 9.90 -15.65
C ALA A 225 5.15 9.67 -14.67
N ALA A 226 5.22 10.26 -13.47
CA ALA A 226 4.14 10.21 -12.49
C ALA A 226 3.42 11.57 -12.41
N ALA A 227 2.11 11.53 -12.18
CA ALA A 227 1.31 12.74 -11.90
C ALA A 227 0.61 12.65 -10.54
N ALA A 228 1.00 13.51 -9.61
CA ALA A 228 0.32 13.67 -8.34
C ALA A 228 -1.03 14.37 -8.56
N LYS A 229 -2.11 13.84 -7.96
CA LYS A 229 -3.47 14.35 -8.17
C LYS A 229 -4.35 14.28 -6.91
N HIS A 230 -5.41 15.09 -6.78
CA HIS A 230 -5.88 16.11 -7.73
C HIS A 230 -5.72 17.49 -7.08
N PHE A 231 -4.80 18.31 -7.61
CA PHE A 231 -4.41 19.58 -6.99
C PHE A 231 -5.54 20.62 -7.05
N PRO A 232 -5.80 21.39 -5.97
CA PRO A 232 -5.04 21.48 -4.72
C PRO A 232 -5.54 20.57 -3.58
N GLY A 233 -6.36 19.56 -3.89
CA GLY A 233 -6.83 18.52 -2.96
C GLY A 233 -8.34 18.30 -3.04
N HIS A 234 -8.75 17.05 -3.33
CA HIS A 234 -10.15 16.62 -3.50
C HIS A 234 -10.69 15.83 -2.29
N GLY A 235 -9.84 15.54 -1.31
CA GLY A 235 -10.13 14.64 -0.20
C GLY A 235 -11.18 15.11 0.81
N ASP A 236 -11.53 16.41 0.83
CA ASP A 236 -12.56 17.00 1.70
C ASP A 236 -13.78 17.54 0.93
N THR A 237 -14.11 16.96 -0.23
CA THR A 237 -15.33 17.32 -0.95
C THR A 237 -16.50 16.42 -0.56
N ALA A 238 -17.68 17.02 -0.45
CA ALA A 238 -18.95 16.29 -0.27
C ALA A 238 -19.72 16.10 -1.59
N THR A 239 -19.16 16.52 -2.72
CA THR A 239 -19.76 16.44 -4.06
C THR A 239 -18.72 15.95 -5.06
N ASP A 240 -19.13 15.08 -5.96
CA ASP A 240 -18.28 14.51 -7.00
C ASP A 240 -18.24 15.43 -8.24
N SER A 241 -17.02 15.75 -8.70
CA SER A 241 -16.76 16.61 -9.87
C SER A 241 -17.27 16.03 -11.19
N HIS A 242 -17.57 14.74 -11.25
CA HIS A 242 -18.19 14.12 -12.43
C HIS A 242 -19.67 14.50 -12.61
N TYR A 243 -20.35 14.95 -11.55
CA TYR A 243 -21.80 15.23 -11.55
C TYR A 243 -22.15 16.68 -11.21
N GLY A 244 -21.22 17.46 -10.66
CA GLY A 244 -21.42 18.86 -10.31
C GLY A 244 -20.10 19.54 -9.94
N LEU A 245 -20.13 20.83 -9.62
CA LEU A 245 -18.94 21.59 -9.28
C LEU A 245 -18.72 21.59 -7.75
N PRO A 246 -17.71 20.87 -7.21
CA PRO A 246 -17.45 20.82 -5.78
C PRO A 246 -16.84 22.14 -5.29
N LYS A 247 -17.00 22.41 -3.99
CA LYS A 247 -16.48 23.62 -3.34
C LYS A 247 -15.79 23.26 -2.02
N VAL A 248 -14.62 23.86 -1.78
CA VAL A 248 -13.86 23.72 -0.53
C VAL A 248 -13.63 25.12 0.06
N ASP A 249 -14.30 25.40 1.18
CA ASP A 249 -14.27 26.72 1.83
C ASP A 249 -13.23 26.79 2.96
N LYS A 250 -11.96 26.56 2.60
CA LYS A 250 -10.81 26.59 3.52
C LYS A 250 -9.84 27.71 3.17
N SER A 251 -9.25 28.32 4.19
CA SER A 251 -8.15 29.27 4.02
C SER A 251 -6.88 28.58 3.50
N LEU A 252 -5.98 29.34 2.88
CA LEU A 252 -4.69 28.83 2.42
C LEU A 252 -3.86 28.18 3.55
N GLU A 253 -3.92 28.74 4.76
CA GLU A 253 -3.20 28.19 5.92
C GLU A 253 -3.76 26.84 6.40
N GLU A 254 -5.05 26.59 6.19
CA GLU A 254 -5.65 25.28 6.45
C GLU A 254 -5.23 24.27 5.37
N LEU A 255 -5.29 24.68 4.09
CA LEU A 255 -4.86 23.84 2.97
C LEU A 255 -3.38 23.46 3.06
N LYS A 256 -2.50 24.39 3.46
CA LYS A 256 -1.06 24.13 3.68
C LYS A 256 -0.79 23.05 4.73
N LYS A 257 -1.68 22.88 5.71
CA LYS A 257 -1.51 21.89 6.79
C LYS A 257 -1.96 20.49 6.39
N VAL A 258 -2.90 20.38 5.44
CA VAL A 258 -3.53 19.11 5.11
C VAL A 258 -3.45 18.83 3.61
N GLU A 259 -4.26 19.49 2.78
CA GLU A 259 -4.42 19.14 1.36
C GLU A 259 -3.14 19.38 0.54
N LEU A 260 -2.43 20.50 0.73
CA LEU A 260 -1.23 20.85 -0.04
C LEU A 260 0.03 20.12 0.44
N LYS A 261 0.00 19.54 1.64
CA LYS A 261 1.19 18.95 2.26
C LYS A 261 1.75 17.77 1.47
N PRO A 262 0.94 16.80 1.00
CA PRO A 262 1.42 15.76 0.10
C PRO A 262 1.93 16.27 -1.25
N PHE A 263 1.30 17.30 -1.83
CA PHE A 263 1.77 17.91 -3.09
C PHE A 263 3.14 18.57 -2.91
N GLN A 264 3.33 19.34 -1.82
CA GLN A 264 4.64 19.93 -1.52
C GLN A 264 5.72 18.85 -1.37
N ALA A 265 5.41 17.75 -0.67
CA ALA A 265 6.34 16.63 -0.54
C ALA A 265 6.67 15.98 -1.90
N ALA A 266 5.68 15.81 -2.78
CA ALA A 266 5.87 15.29 -4.13
C ALA A 266 6.76 16.23 -4.98
N ILE A 267 6.52 17.55 -4.92
CA ILE A 267 7.33 18.57 -5.60
C ILE A 267 8.77 18.53 -5.12
N ASP A 268 8.99 18.51 -3.80
CA ASP A 268 10.34 18.49 -3.23
C ASP A 268 11.11 17.20 -3.51
N ASN A 269 10.42 16.12 -3.86
CA ASN A 269 11.02 14.84 -4.29
C ASN A 269 10.97 14.63 -5.82
N GLY A 270 10.66 15.68 -6.60
CA GLY A 270 10.81 15.65 -8.05
C GLY A 270 9.72 14.86 -8.79
N VAL A 271 8.46 15.02 -8.39
CA VAL A 271 7.32 14.59 -9.22
C VAL A 271 7.33 15.31 -10.57
N ASP A 272 7.08 14.57 -11.65
CA ASP A 272 7.12 15.13 -13.01
C ASP A 272 5.93 16.03 -13.33
N MET A 273 4.75 15.62 -12.88
CA MET A 273 3.49 16.24 -13.25
C MET A 273 2.58 16.48 -12.04
N ILE A 274 1.76 17.51 -12.13
CA ILE A 274 0.64 17.73 -11.22
C ILE A 274 -0.64 17.86 -12.04
N MET A 275 -1.63 17.02 -11.71
CA MET A 275 -2.96 17.09 -12.29
C MET A 275 -3.87 17.93 -11.41
N THR A 276 -4.56 18.91 -12.01
CA THR A 276 -5.49 19.80 -11.29
C THR A 276 -6.85 19.15 -11.03
N ALA A 277 -7.70 19.80 -10.25
CA ALA A 277 -9.08 19.37 -9.98
C ALA A 277 -10.08 20.47 -10.33
N HIS A 278 -11.25 20.09 -10.85
CA HIS A 278 -12.35 21.01 -11.15
C HIS A 278 -13.14 21.36 -9.87
N ILE A 279 -12.52 22.10 -8.94
CA ILE A 279 -13.08 22.42 -7.61
C ILE A 279 -12.96 23.93 -7.35
N GLN A 280 -13.97 24.53 -6.73
CA GLN A 280 -13.98 25.94 -6.31
C GLN A 280 -13.31 26.15 -4.94
N PHE A 281 -12.41 27.13 -4.86
CA PHE A 281 -11.71 27.52 -3.62
C PHE A 281 -11.97 29.02 -3.30
N PRO A 282 -13.19 29.37 -2.81
CA PRO A 282 -13.64 30.75 -2.57
C PRO A 282 -12.70 31.63 -1.73
N GLN A 283 -11.88 31.02 -0.88
CA GLN A 283 -10.98 31.76 0.01
C GLN A 283 -9.71 32.22 -0.71
N ILE A 284 -9.35 31.57 -1.82
CA ILE A 284 -8.20 31.91 -2.67
C ILE A 284 -8.71 32.64 -3.91
N GLU A 285 -9.46 31.94 -4.75
CA GLU A 285 -10.02 32.47 -6.00
C GLU A 285 -11.28 33.30 -5.72
N LYS A 286 -11.27 34.56 -6.15
CA LYS A 286 -12.35 35.53 -5.92
C LYS A 286 -13.14 35.83 -7.19
N ASP A 287 -12.56 35.56 -8.35
CA ASP A 287 -13.17 35.86 -9.62
C ASP A 287 -14.29 34.87 -9.93
N THR A 288 -15.26 35.36 -10.70
CA THR A 288 -16.45 34.63 -11.11
C THR A 288 -16.58 34.60 -12.63
N TYR A 289 -17.34 33.62 -13.09
CA TYR A 289 -17.67 33.42 -14.49
C TYR A 289 -19.18 33.21 -14.63
N THR A 290 -19.76 33.74 -15.70
CA THR A 290 -21.17 33.53 -16.03
C THR A 290 -21.35 32.16 -16.69
N SER A 291 -21.91 31.19 -15.97
CA SER A 291 -22.12 29.82 -16.47
C SER A 291 -22.97 29.80 -17.75
N ILE A 292 -22.53 29.06 -18.77
CA ILE A 292 -23.32 28.88 -20.00
C ILE A 292 -24.55 27.98 -19.79
N LYS A 293 -24.58 27.22 -18.68
CA LYS A 293 -25.68 26.31 -18.35
C LYS A 293 -26.98 27.06 -18.09
N ASP A 294 -26.89 28.09 -17.26
CA ASP A 294 -28.06 28.77 -16.69
C ASP A 294 -27.87 30.29 -16.50
N GLY A 295 -26.71 30.84 -16.89
CA GLY A 295 -26.41 32.27 -16.78
C GLY A 295 -26.08 32.75 -15.36
N GLN A 296 -25.87 31.84 -14.40
CA GLN A 296 -25.52 32.21 -13.03
C GLN A 296 -24.01 32.47 -12.88
N GLU A 297 -23.66 33.39 -11.99
CA GLU A 297 -22.28 33.61 -11.57
C GLU A 297 -21.80 32.43 -10.72
N ILE A 298 -20.72 31.80 -11.16
CA ILE A 298 -20.02 30.73 -10.45
C ILE A 298 -18.58 31.16 -10.20
N GLN A 299 -17.95 30.68 -9.12
CA GLN A 299 -16.51 30.88 -8.94
C GLN A 299 -15.71 30.07 -9.94
N ILE A 300 -14.58 30.61 -10.35
CA ILE A 300 -13.64 29.92 -11.23
C ILE A 300 -13.07 28.69 -10.49
N PRO A 301 -13.09 27.49 -11.09
CA PRO A 301 -12.48 26.31 -10.49
C PRO A 301 -10.94 26.37 -10.54
N ALA A 302 -10.27 25.64 -9.66
CA ALA A 302 -8.81 25.61 -9.55
C ALA A 302 -8.10 25.31 -10.88
N THR A 303 -8.68 24.48 -11.76
CA THR A 303 -8.14 24.21 -13.10
C THR A 303 -8.02 25.44 -14.00
N LEU A 304 -8.82 26.48 -13.77
CA LEU A 304 -8.93 27.67 -14.62
C LEU A 304 -8.49 28.96 -13.90
N SER A 305 -7.86 28.84 -12.72
CA SER A 305 -7.49 29.94 -11.83
C SER A 305 -5.98 30.20 -11.89
N ASP A 306 -5.57 31.40 -12.31
CA ASP A 306 -4.17 31.84 -12.30
C ASP A 306 -3.66 32.07 -10.87
N ASP A 307 -4.50 32.56 -9.97
CA ASP A 307 -4.21 32.66 -8.53
C ASP A 307 -3.77 31.31 -7.93
N ILE A 308 -4.40 30.20 -8.37
CA ILE A 308 -4.11 28.86 -7.85
C ILE A 308 -2.98 28.17 -8.63
N LEU A 309 -2.99 28.21 -9.96
CA LEU A 309 -2.01 27.46 -10.76
C LEU A 309 -0.70 28.21 -10.94
N THR A 310 -0.74 29.52 -11.16
CA THR A 310 0.46 30.34 -11.28
C THR A 310 0.88 30.86 -9.90
N GLY A 311 0.03 31.61 -9.21
CA GLY A 311 0.38 32.22 -7.92
C GLY A 311 0.74 31.18 -6.86
N LEU A 312 -0.14 30.19 -6.62
CA LEU A 312 0.11 29.18 -5.59
C LEU A 312 1.06 28.07 -6.07
N LEU A 313 0.73 27.35 -7.15
CA LEU A 313 1.49 26.16 -7.53
C LEU A 313 2.85 26.48 -8.16
N ARG A 314 2.88 27.38 -9.16
CA ARG A 314 4.11 27.72 -9.88
C ARG A 314 5.07 28.55 -9.02
N GLU A 315 4.56 29.61 -8.40
CA GLU A 315 5.39 30.59 -7.66
C GLU A 315 5.59 30.18 -6.19
N ASP A 316 4.53 30.10 -5.38
CA ASP A 316 4.65 29.84 -3.94
C ASP A 316 5.21 28.44 -3.62
N MET A 317 4.73 27.41 -4.32
CA MET A 317 5.17 26.01 -4.13
C MET A 317 6.38 25.64 -5.00
N ASN A 318 6.81 26.53 -5.90
CA ASN A 318 7.99 26.39 -6.75
C ASN A 318 7.99 25.11 -7.60
N PHE A 319 6.87 24.81 -8.26
CA PHE A 319 6.74 23.65 -9.16
C PHE A 319 7.13 23.99 -10.61
N ASP A 320 8.26 23.47 -11.11
CA ASP A 320 8.71 23.69 -12.51
C ASP A 320 8.36 22.51 -13.46
N GLY A 321 7.60 21.52 -13.00
CA GLY A 321 7.13 20.39 -13.80
C GLY A 321 5.89 20.73 -14.66
N VAL A 322 5.31 19.71 -15.28
CA VAL A 322 4.14 19.88 -16.16
C VAL A 322 2.85 19.97 -15.33
N ILE A 323 2.09 21.04 -15.52
CA ILE A 323 0.72 21.16 -15.00
C ILE A 323 -0.25 20.65 -16.07
N ILE A 324 -1.06 19.66 -15.73
CA ILE A 324 -2.08 19.09 -16.61
C ILE A 324 -3.47 19.22 -15.98
N THR A 325 -4.51 19.46 -16.78
CA THR A 325 -5.88 19.48 -16.27
C THR A 325 -6.37 18.07 -15.93
N ASP A 326 -7.38 17.96 -15.05
CA ASP A 326 -8.31 16.82 -15.14
C ASP A 326 -9.09 16.90 -16.47
N ALA A 327 -9.88 15.89 -16.80
CA ALA A 327 -10.57 15.80 -18.08
C ALA A 327 -11.56 16.97 -18.29
N LEU A 328 -11.26 17.89 -19.22
CA LEU A 328 -12.05 19.10 -19.45
C LEU A 328 -13.47 18.83 -19.99
N ASN A 329 -13.73 17.61 -20.46
CA ASN A 329 -15.07 17.18 -20.87
C ASN A 329 -15.95 16.68 -19.70
N MET A 330 -15.48 16.75 -18.45
CA MET A 330 -16.27 16.47 -17.24
C MET A 330 -17.36 17.53 -17.02
N ALA A 331 -18.49 17.12 -16.42
CA ALA A 331 -19.68 17.97 -16.26
C ALA A 331 -19.40 19.27 -15.46
N ALA A 332 -18.50 19.23 -14.47
CA ALA A 332 -18.08 20.41 -13.71
C ALA A 332 -17.59 21.57 -14.62
N ILE A 333 -16.95 21.24 -15.75
CA ILE A 333 -16.45 22.19 -16.73
C ILE A 333 -17.37 22.27 -17.94
N ALA A 334 -17.61 21.15 -18.63
CA ALA A 334 -18.28 21.11 -19.92
C ALA A 334 -19.73 21.63 -19.91
N GLU A 335 -20.41 21.62 -18.76
CA GLU A 335 -21.75 22.21 -18.65
C GLU A 335 -21.70 23.73 -18.40
N ASN A 336 -20.63 24.26 -17.81
CA ASN A 336 -20.54 25.63 -17.34
C ASN A 336 -19.69 26.56 -18.24
N PHE A 337 -18.73 26.01 -18.98
CA PHE A 337 -17.77 26.74 -19.81
C PHE A 337 -17.80 26.19 -21.25
N GLY A 338 -17.57 27.06 -22.24
CA GLY A 338 -17.44 26.64 -23.63
C GLY A 338 -16.07 25.99 -23.88
N GLU A 339 -15.98 24.99 -24.78
CA GLU A 339 -14.73 24.22 -24.99
C GLU A 339 -13.53 25.10 -25.35
N VAL A 340 -13.68 26.02 -26.31
CA VAL A 340 -12.60 26.94 -26.73
C VAL A 340 -12.17 27.87 -25.60
N GLU A 341 -13.13 28.46 -24.90
CA GLU A 341 -12.87 29.39 -23.79
C GLU A 341 -12.21 28.68 -22.61
N THR A 342 -12.63 27.46 -22.31
CA THR A 342 -12.04 26.62 -21.26
C THR A 342 -10.55 26.39 -21.50
N VAL A 343 -10.16 26.02 -22.73
CA VAL A 343 -8.76 25.76 -23.06
C VAL A 343 -7.92 27.05 -22.99
N LYS A 344 -8.46 28.17 -23.47
CA LYS A 344 -7.80 29.48 -23.32
C LYS A 344 -7.58 29.84 -21.84
N MET A 345 -8.63 29.76 -21.03
CA MET A 345 -8.58 30.04 -19.60
C MET A 345 -7.58 29.13 -18.88
N ALA A 346 -7.55 27.84 -19.21
CA ALA A 346 -6.59 26.90 -18.63
C ALA A 346 -5.14 27.29 -18.95
N PHE A 347 -4.83 27.59 -20.22
CA PHE A 347 -3.47 27.97 -20.62
C PHE A 347 -3.02 29.29 -20.01
N GLU A 348 -3.91 30.27 -19.96
CA GLU A 348 -3.67 31.55 -19.29
C GLU A 348 -3.42 31.36 -17.79
N ALA A 349 -4.21 30.49 -17.14
CA ALA A 349 -4.06 30.17 -15.72
C ALA A 349 -2.69 29.54 -15.36
N GLY A 350 -2.01 28.91 -16.31
CA GLY A 350 -0.70 28.28 -16.07
C GLY A 350 -0.65 26.78 -16.36
N VAL A 351 -1.71 26.20 -16.95
CA VAL A 351 -1.71 24.81 -17.44
C VAL A 351 -0.78 24.66 -18.63
N ASP A 352 -0.02 23.56 -18.66
CA ASP A 352 0.87 23.21 -19.76
C ASP A 352 0.23 22.19 -20.72
N ILE A 353 -0.65 21.30 -20.24
CA ILE A 353 -1.41 20.35 -21.08
C ILE A 353 -2.92 20.39 -20.76
N ALA A 354 -3.75 20.61 -21.77
CA ALA A 354 -5.20 20.46 -21.69
C ALA A 354 -5.59 19.01 -21.99
N LEU A 355 -6.05 18.29 -20.95
CA LEU A 355 -6.49 16.90 -21.05
C LEU A 355 -7.95 16.82 -21.51
N MET A 356 -8.19 16.01 -22.55
CA MET A 356 -9.52 15.74 -23.11
C MET A 356 -10.31 17.04 -23.39
N PRO A 357 -9.73 17.97 -24.20
CA PRO A 357 -10.30 19.31 -24.40
C PRO A 357 -11.66 19.30 -25.11
N THR A 358 -11.99 18.22 -25.80
CA THR A 358 -13.30 17.96 -26.41
C THR A 358 -13.53 16.46 -26.57
N ILE A 359 -14.78 16.05 -26.80
CA ILE A 359 -15.14 14.67 -27.11
C ILE A 359 -14.92 14.39 -28.60
N LEU A 360 -13.99 13.48 -28.91
CA LEU A 360 -13.68 13.02 -30.26
C LEU A 360 -14.11 11.56 -30.45
N ARG A 361 -15.16 11.32 -31.26
CA ARG A 361 -15.67 9.96 -31.53
C ARG A 361 -15.79 9.64 -33.01
N SER A 362 -15.57 10.61 -33.89
CA SER A 362 -15.65 10.45 -35.35
C SER A 362 -14.94 11.60 -36.07
N LYS A 363 -14.71 11.45 -37.38
CA LYS A 363 -14.15 12.51 -38.24
C LYS A 363 -14.96 13.82 -38.21
N ALA A 364 -16.26 13.77 -37.92
CA ALA A 364 -17.10 14.96 -37.79
C ALA A 364 -16.75 15.81 -36.56
N ASP A 365 -16.23 15.20 -35.49
CA ASP A 365 -15.87 15.90 -34.26
C ASP A 365 -14.54 16.67 -34.38
N VAL A 366 -13.72 16.39 -35.40
CA VAL A 366 -12.41 17.04 -35.62
C VAL A 366 -12.54 18.56 -35.78
N ALA A 367 -13.69 19.05 -36.27
CA ALA A 367 -13.97 20.48 -36.34
C ALA A 367 -13.94 21.18 -34.97
N LYS A 368 -14.27 20.47 -33.88
CA LYS A 368 -14.21 21.01 -32.50
C LYS A 368 -12.77 21.21 -32.05
N LEU A 369 -11.91 20.22 -32.28
CA LEU A 369 -10.47 20.33 -31.98
C LEU A 369 -9.83 21.46 -32.79
N ARG A 370 -10.17 21.58 -34.08
CA ARG A 370 -9.69 22.68 -34.92
C ARG A 370 -10.12 24.05 -34.38
N ALA A 371 -11.37 24.18 -33.94
CA ALA A 371 -11.87 25.42 -33.35
C ALA A 371 -11.14 25.80 -32.04
N ILE A 372 -10.74 24.81 -31.24
CA ILE A 372 -9.92 25.02 -30.03
C ILE A 372 -8.55 25.58 -30.42
N VAL A 373 -7.85 24.93 -31.36
CA VAL A 373 -6.52 25.38 -31.82
C VAL A 373 -6.59 26.78 -32.42
N ASP A 374 -7.55 27.02 -33.32
CA ASP A 374 -7.76 28.34 -33.93
C ASP A 374 -8.07 29.42 -32.89
N GLY A 375 -8.87 29.09 -31.87
CA GLY A 375 -9.20 30.00 -30.77
C GLY A 375 -8.01 30.37 -29.91
N VAL A 376 -7.11 29.42 -29.61
CA VAL A 376 -5.86 29.69 -28.89
C VAL A 376 -4.92 30.56 -29.75
N LYS A 377 -4.81 30.29 -31.05
CA LYS A 377 -4.00 31.11 -31.98
C LYS A 377 -4.51 32.54 -32.06
N GLU A 378 -5.83 32.72 -32.11
CA GLU A 378 -6.45 34.04 -32.09
C GLU A 378 -6.17 34.76 -30.76
N ALA A 379 -6.27 34.06 -29.63
CA ALA A 379 -5.93 34.61 -28.31
C ALA A 379 -4.47 35.09 -28.25
N VAL A 380 -3.53 34.30 -28.79
CA VAL A 380 -2.11 34.70 -28.87
C VAL A 380 -1.91 35.92 -29.76
N LYS A 381 -2.54 35.92 -30.93
CA LYS A 381 -2.47 37.03 -31.88
C LYS A 381 -3.04 38.33 -31.31
N ASN A 382 -4.10 38.23 -30.50
CA ASN A 382 -4.74 39.38 -29.85
C ASN A 382 -4.01 39.84 -28.57
N GLY A 383 -3.01 39.06 -28.10
CA GLY A 383 -2.29 39.32 -26.86
C GLY A 383 -3.10 38.97 -25.59
N GLU A 384 -4.16 38.18 -25.73
CA GLU A 384 -4.90 37.60 -24.59
C GLU A 384 -4.05 36.55 -23.88
N ILE A 385 -3.26 35.78 -24.64
CA ILE A 385 -2.25 34.84 -24.13
C ILE A 385 -0.91 35.26 -24.74
N SER A 386 0.16 35.35 -23.95
CA SER A 386 1.47 35.67 -24.52
C SER A 386 2.07 34.46 -25.27
N GLU A 387 2.80 34.70 -26.36
CA GLU A 387 3.54 33.61 -27.03
C GLU A 387 4.62 33.01 -26.12
N GLU A 388 5.19 33.82 -25.22
CA GLU A 388 6.13 33.35 -24.18
C GLU A 388 5.48 32.34 -23.25
N ARG A 389 4.22 32.55 -22.83
CA ARG A 389 3.47 31.58 -22.03
C ARG A 389 3.35 30.22 -22.74
N ILE A 390 3.07 30.23 -24.04
CA ILE A 390 3.01 29.01 -24.87
C ILE A 390 4.39 28.36 -24.99
N ASN A 391 5.45 29.14 -25.22
CA ASN A 391 6.83 28.63 -25.29
C ASN A 391 7.26 27.96 -23.98
N ASP A 392 6.92 28.55 -22.83
CA ASP A 392 7.23 27.99 -21.51
C ASP A 392 6.52 26.64 -21.29
N SER A 393 5.24 26.55 -21.64
CA SER A 393 4.48 25.29 -21.55
C SER A 393 5.08 24.22 -22.44
N ALA A 394 5.26 24.51 -23.73
CA ALA A 394 5.84 23.57 -24.68
C ALA A 394 7.24 23.12 -24.22
N THR A 395 8.05 24.02 -23.66
CA THR A 395 9.38 23.70 -23.12
C THR A 395 9.29 22.70 -21.97
N ARG A 396 8.33 22.85 -21.04
CA ARG A 396 8.14 21.87 -19.95
C ARG A 396 7.70 20.51 -20.48
N VAL A 397 6.82 20.48 -21.47
CA VAL A 397 6.36 19.22 -22.11
C VAL A 397 7.52 18.52 -22.82
N VAL A 398 8.30 19.25 -23.63
CA VAL A 398 9.46 18.69 -24.33
C VAL A 398 10.55 18.25 -23.34
N LYS A 399 10.80 19.03 -22.29
CA LYS A 399 11.72 18.67 -21.22
C LYS A 399 11.30 17.38 -20.53
N LEU A 400 10.01 17.18 -20.23
CA LEU A 400 9.51 15.92 -19.69
C LEU A 400 9.78 14.74 -20.64
N LYS A 401 9.57 14.93 -21.94
CA LYS A 401 9.88 13.90 -22.96
C LYS A 401 11.38 13.55 -22.98
N ILE A 402 12.27 14.53 -22.77
CA ILE A 402 13.72 14.30 -22.65
C ILE A 402 14.06 13.58 -21.35
N ASP A 403 13.60 14.09 -20.21
CA ASP A 403 13.92 13.59 -18.87
C ASP A 403 13.46 12.14 -18.64
N ARG A 404 12.41 11.70 -19.33
CA ARG A 404 11.89 10.32 -19.28
C ARG A 404 12.30 9.48 -20.49
N GLY A 405 13.16 10.01 -21.35
CA GLY A 405 13.70 9.29 -22.52
C GLY A 405 12.66 8.97 -23.59
N VAL A 406 11.49 9.61 -23.56
CA VAL A 406 10.43 9.49 -24.57
C VAL A 406 10.94 9.94 -25.93
N ILE A 407 11.79 10.99 -25.97
CA ILE A 407 12.40 11.46 -27.23
C ILE A 407 13.32 10.41 -27.89
N ASN A 408 13.82 9.43 -27.12
CA ASN A 408 14.68 8.37 -27.66
C ASN A 408 13.88 7.27 -28.38
N LEU A 409 12.55 7.29 -28.33
CA LEU A 409 11.71 6.29 -29.00
C LEU A 409 11.89 6.30 -30.53
N GLU A 410 12.32 7.43 -31.10
CA GLU A 410 12.67 7.53 -32.52
C GLU A 410 13.84 6.61 -32.91
N ASN A 411 14.71 6.29 -31.95
CA ASN A 411 15.87 5.42 -32.13
C ASN A 411 15.57 3.95 -31.82
N ASP A 412 14.37 3.63 -31.35
CA ASP A 412 13.97 2.27 -31.01
C ASP A 412 13.66 1.44 -32.27
N LYS A 413 14.58 0.53 -32.61
CA LYS A 413 14.50 -0.31 -33.82
C LYS A 413 13.73 -1.62 -33.61
N ARG A 414 13.17 -1.85 -32.43
CA ARG A 414 12.41 -3.08 -32.14
C ARG A 414 11.15 -3.15 -32.98
N THR A 415 10.83 -4.32 -33.52
CA THR A 415 9.56 -4.54 -34.23
C THR A 415 8.38 -4.59 -33.25
N ALA A 416 7.15 -4.46 -33.78
CA ALA A 416 5.94 -4.64 -32.97
C ALA A 416 5.93 -6.02 -32.28
N GLU A 417 6.36 -7.08 -32.98
CA GLU A 417 6.42 -8.44 -32.45
C GLU A 417 7.41 -8.57 -31.29
N GLU A 418 8.59 -7.93 -31.37
CA GLU A 418 9.58 -7.92 -30.28
C GLU A 418 9.05 -7.19 -29.05
N LYS A 419 8.34 -6.07 -29.25
CA LYS A 419 7.70 -5.32 -28.15
C LYS A 419 6.58 -6.13 -27.49
N ILE A 420 5.73 -6.78 -28.29
CA ILE A 420 4.67 -7.68 -27.81
C ILE A 420 5.25 -8.85 -27.01
N ALA A 421 6.33 -9.48 -27.50
CA ALA A 421 6.99 -10.57 -26.80
C ALA A 421 7.52 -10.14 -25.42
N ASN A 422 8.18 -8.98 -25.35
CA ASN A 422 8.62 -8.41 -24.07
C ASN A 422 7.45 -8.10 -23.13
N ALA A 423 6.39 -7.46 -23.62
CA ALA A 423 5.22 -7.13 -22.81
C ALA A 423 4.57 -8.38 -22.19
N LYS A 424 4.49 -9.48 -22.96
CA LYS A 424 3.96 -10.77 -22.49
C LYS A 424 4.74 -11.41 -21.35
N GLU A 425 6.05 -11.17 -21.28
CA GLU A 425 6.88 -11.69 -20.19
C GLU A 425 6.73 -10.88 -18.90
N VAL A 426 6.41 -9.59 -19.04
CA VAL A 426 6.37 -8.63 -17.92
C VAL A 426 4.99 -8.49 -17.32
N VAL A 427 3.97 -8.23 -18.15
CA VAL A 427 2.62 -7.85 -17.71
C VAL A 427 1.92 -9.05 -17.07
N GLY A 428 1.42 -8.87 -15.84
CA GLY A 428 0.75 -9.92 -15.08
C GLY A 428 1.66 -11.10 -14.71
N SER A 429 3.00 -10.92 -14.78
CA SER A 429 3.96 -11.97 -14.47
C SER A 429 3.82 -12.50 -13.04
N LYS A 430 4.30 -13.73 -12.80
CA LYS A 430 4.27 -14.34 -11.46
C LYS A 430 4.98 -13.44 -10.42
N GLU A 431 6.11 -12.84 -10.78
CA GLU A 431 6.84 -11.93 -9.90
C GLU A 431 5.98 -10.74 -9.48
N ASN A 432 5.28 -10.10 -10.42
CA ASN A 432 4.37 -8.99 -10.12
C ASN A 432 3.22 -9.42 -9.19
N ARG A 433 2.63 -10.59 -9.48
CA ARG A 433 1.53 -11.16 -8.69
C ARG A 433 1.97 -11.58 -7.29
N ASP A 434 3.21 -12.01 -7.11
CA ASP A 434 3.77 -12.32 -5.79
C ASP A 434 3.90 -11.04 -4.94
N VAL A 435 4.32 -9.93 -5.53
CA VAL A 435 4.35 -8.61 -4.87
C VAL A 435 2.92 -8.14 -4.53
N GLU A 436 1.99 -8.22 -5.48
CA GLU A 436 0.57 -7.89 -5.27
C GLU A 436 -0.03 -8.68 -4.11
N ARG A 437 0.18 -10.01 -4.09
CA ARG A 437 -0.31 -10.89 -3.02
C ARG A 437 0.25 -10.47 -1.66
N ARG A 438 1.55 -10.23 -1.56
CA ARG A 438 2.20 -9.81 -0.31
C ARG A 438 1.65 -8.49 0.20
N VAL A 439 1.64 -7.45 -0.63
CA VAL A 439 1.15 -6.11 -0.23
C VAL A 439 -0.33 -6.17 0.16
N SER A 440 -1.13 -6.97 -0.54
CA SER A 440 -2.55 -7.14 -0.22
C SER A 440 -2.77 -7.86 1.12
N ALA A 441 -1.98 -8.88 1.43
CA ALA A 441 -2.05 -9.57 2.71
C ALA A 441 -1.58 -8.68 3.87
N GLU A 442 -0.50 -7.92 3.69
CA GLU A 442 0.00 -6.94 4.67
C GLU A 442 -1.03 -5.84 4.99
N ALA A 443 -1.92 -5.52 4.05
CA ALA A 443 -2.93 -4.48 4.20
C ALA A 443 -4.16 -4.91 5.01
N ILE A 444 -4.43 -6.23 5.10
CA ILE A 444 -5.63 -6.73 5.78
C ILE A 444 -5.59 -6.32 7.26
N THR A 445 -6.65 -5.64 7.68
CA THR A 445 -6.75 -5.05 9.03
C THR A 445 -7.85 -5.74 9.80
N VAL A 446 -7.50 -6.33 10.94
CA VAL A 446 -8.46 -6.96 11.86
C VAL A 446 -8.82 -5.91 12.92
N VAL A 447 -10.11 -5.58 13.05
CA VAL A 447 -10.58 -4.58 14.05
C VAL A 447 -11.31 -5.22 15.22
N LYS A 448 -11.75 -6.47 15.07
CA LYS A 448 -12.41 -7.23 16.12
C LYS A 448 -12.05 -8.71 16.01
N ASN A 449 -11.72 -9.34 17.15
CA ASN A 449 -11.44 -10.78 17.25
C ASN A 449 -11.80 -11.29 18.66
N GLU A 450 -13.08 -11.19 19.04
CA GLU A 450 -13.58 -11.71 20.30
C GLU A 450 -13.47 -13.24 20.35
N ASN A 451 -13.25 -13.78 21.55
CA ASN A 451 -13.08 -15.22 21.80
C ASN A 451 -12.01 -15.89 20.92
N ASN A 452 -11.07 -15.08 20.40
CA ASN A 452 -10.02 -15.53 19.50
C ASN A 452 -10.57 -16.41 18.38
N ILE A 453 -11.60 -15.94 17.68
CA ILE A 453 -12.26 -16.66 16.58
C ILE A 453 -11.31 -16.84 15.39
N LEU A 454 -10.50 -15.82 15.09
CA LEU A 454 -9.48 -15.86 14.05
C LEU A 454 -8.13 -16.34 14.60
N PRO A 455 -7.31 -17.02 13.76
CA PRO A 455 -7.67 -17.51 12.43
C PRO A 455 -8.62 -18.72 12.49
N PHE A 456 -9.36 -18.95 11.42
CA PHE A 456 -10.11 -20.19 11.19
C PHE A 456 -9.17 -21.34 10.85
N ASN A 457 -9.48 -22.54 11.36
CA ASN A 457 -8.73 -23.76 11.09
C ASN A 457 -9.67 -24.96 10.88
N PRO A 458 -10.43 -24.97 9.78
CA PRO A 458 -11.39 -26.03 9.52
C PRO A 458 -10.71 -27.39 9.32
N LYS A 459 -11.30 -28.44 9.85
CA LYS A 459 -10.87 -29.83 9.67
C LYS A 459 -11.27 -30.34 8.30
N ALA A 460 -10.63 -31.43 7.87
CA ALA A 460 -10.96 -32.05 6.59
C ALA A 460 -12.44 -32.48 6.55
N GLY A 461 -13.15 -32.07 5.50
CA GLY A 461 -14.58 -32.32 5.29
C GLY A 461 -15.53 -31.37 6.03
N GLU A 462 -15.04 -30.45 6.87
CA GLU A 462 -15.90 -29.40 7.43
C GLU A 462 -16.37 -28.42 6.36
N LYS A 463 -17.55 -27.83 6.58
CA LYS A 463 -18.21 -26.96 5.62
C LYS A 463 -17.96 -25.48 5.94
N VAL A 464 -17.49 -24.73 4.96
CA VAL A 464 -17.31 -23.27 5.03
C VAL A 464 -18.32 -22.60 4.09
N LEU A 465 -19.13 -21.70 4.65
CA LEU A 465 -20.10 -20.91 3.90
C LEU A 465 -19.55 -19.52 3.60
N LEU A 466 -19.48 -19.19 2.31
CA LEU A 466 -19.02 -17.91 1.79
C LEU A 466 -20.22 -17.07 1.33
N ILE A 467 -20.48 -15.98 2.03
CA ILE A 467 -21.61 -15.08 1.76
C ILE A 467 -21.08 -13.75 1.20
N ALA A 468 -21.73 -13.19 0.18
CA ALA A 468 -21.38 -11.89 -0.40
C ALA A 468 -22.62 -11.11 -0.89
N PRO A 469 -22.55 -9.76 -0.95
CA PRO A 469 -23.64 -8.95 -1.49
C PRO A 469 -23.87 -9.18 -2.98
N TYR A 470 -22.79 -9.42 -3.75
CA TYR A 470 -22.85 -9.54 -5.20
C TYR A 470 -22.19 -10.83 -5.72
N ASP A 471 -22.69 -11.32 -6.87
CA ASP A 471 -22.25 -12.59 -7.48
C ASP A 471 -20.78 -12.53 -7.92
N ASN A 472 -20.27 -11.34 -8.25
CA ASN A 472 -18.91 -11.09 -8.72
C ASN A 472 -17.88 -10.96 -7.58
N GLU A 473 -18.22 -11.26 -6.33
CA GLU A 473 -17.26 -11.25 -5.21
C GLU A 473 -16.96 -12.66 -4.69
N LEU A 474 -17.93 -13.57 -4.82
CA LEU A 474 -17.80 -14.98 -4.47
C LEU A 474 -16.61 -15.67 -5.16
N PRO A 475 -16.29 -15.40 -6.45
CA PRO A 475 -15.11 -15.99 -7.08
C PRO A 475 -13.81 -15.63 -6.36
N GLY A 476 -13.69 -14.43 -5.78
CA GLY A 476 -12.51 -14.02 -5.00
C GLY A 476 -12.34 -14.82 -3.72
N LYS A 477 -13.44 -15.05 -3.01
CA LYS A 477 -13.44 -15.87 -1.80
C LYS A 477 -13.05 -17.32 -2.12
N LYS A 478 -13.67 -17.90 -3.17
CA LYS A 478 -13.35 -19.26 -3.65
C LYS A 478 -11.90 -19.38 -4.11
N PHE A 479 -11.41 -18.43 -4.92
CA PHE A 479 -10.03 -18.42 -5.39
C PHE A 479 -9.04 -18.36 -4.23
N GLY A 480 -9.27 -17.46 -3.26
CA GLY A 480 -8.47 -17.35 -2.05
C GLY A 480 -8.34 -18.70 -1.34
N LEU A 481 -9.47 -19.36 -1.03
CA LEU A 481 -9.49 -20.65 -0.34
C LEU A 481 -8.93 -21.81 -1.17
N ASN A 482 -9.32 -21.94 -2.44
CA ASN A 482 -8.82 -23.01 -3.32
C ASN A 482 -7.31 -22.96 -3.46
N ARG A 483 -6.72 -21.75 -3.52
CA ARG A 483 -5.28 -21.56 -3.52
C ARG A 483 -4.66 -22.04 -2.21
N LEU A 484 -5.22 -21.72 -1.05
CA LEU A 484 -4.72 -22.19 0.25
C LEU A 484 -4.80 -23.72 0.39
N ILE A 485 -5.90 -24.33 -0.09
CA ILE A 485 -6.05 -25.79 -0.11
C ILE A 485 -4.99 -26.43 -1.00
N LYS A 486 -4.75 -25.88 -2.21
CA LYS A 486 -3.70 -26.37 -3.11
C LYS A 486 -2.30 -26.21 -2.52
N GLU A 487 -2.05 -25.13 -1.80
CA GLU A 487 -0.78 -24.87 -1.12
C GLU A 487 -0.59 -25.71 0.15
N GLY A 488 -1.61 -26.48 0.57
CA GLY A 488 -1.58 -27.28 1.80
C GLY A 488 -1.65 -26.45 3.07
N LYS A 489 -2.05 -25.18 2.97
CA LYS A 489 -2.22 -24.27 4.13
C LYS A 489 -3.58 -24.41 4.80
N VAL A 490 -4.58 -24.93 4.07
CA VAL A 490 -5.92 -25.24 4.60
C VAL A 490 -6.26 -26.68 4.21
N ASN A 491 -6.94 -27.40 5.10
CA ASN A 491 -7.39 -28.76 4.83
C ASN A 491 -8.38 -28.82 3.65
N SER A 492 -8.59 -30.00 3.07
CA SER A 492 -9.66 -30.20 2.09
C SER A 492 -11.02 -30.03 2.78
N ILE A 493 -11.75 -28.97 2.44
CA ILE A 493 -13.03 -28.58 3.03
C ILE A 493 -14.17 -28.61 2.01
N GLU A 494 -15.41 -28.63 2.50
CA GLU A 494 -16.58 -28.40 1.66
C GLU A 494 -16.86 -26.89 1.58
N LEU A 495 -16.98 -26.34 0.36
CA LEU A 495 -17.30 -24.93 0.14
C LEU A 495 -18.74 -24.79 -0.33
N ASP A 496 -19.50 -23.93 0.35
CA ASP A 496 -20.81 -23.48 -0.10
C ASP A 496 -20.83 -21.96 -0.23
N THR A 497 -21.69 -21.44 -1.08
CA THR A 497 -21.76 -20.00 -1.35
C THR A 497 -23.19 -19.48 -1.36
N TYR A 498 -23.36 -18.24 -0.94
CA TYR A 498 -24.62 -17.55 -1.01
C TYR A 498 -24.44 -16.07 -1.38
N CYS A 499 -25.25 -15.58 -2.31
CA CYS A 499 -25.28 -14.17 -2.69
C CYS A 499 -26.59 -13.58 -2.20
N TYR A 500 -26.53 -12.65 -1.24
CA TYR A 500 -27.75 -12.12 -0.62
C TYR A 500 -28.41 -11.01 -1.42
N LYS A 501 -27.71 -10.35 -2.36
CA LYS A 501 -28.28 -9.32 -3.24
C LYS A 501 -29.07 -8.28 -2.43
N SER A 502 -30.04 -7.60 -3.04
CA SER A 502 -30.87 -6.59 -2.36
C SER A 502 -31.98 -7.17 -1.46
N GLU A 503 -31.79 -8.35 -0.86
CA GLU A 503 -32.79 -8.96 0.04
C GLU A 503 -32.85 -8.18 1.37
N PRO A 504 -34.05 -7.79 1.85
CA PRO A 504 -34.18 -6.94 3.03
C PRO A 504 -33.89 -7.67 4.36
N THR A 505 -34.02 -9.00 4.37
CA THR A 505 -33.83 -9.87 5.54
C THR A 505 -33.32 -11.24 5.10
N MET A 506 -32.75 -12.01 6.01
CA MET A 506 -32.22 -13.34 5.76
C MET A 506 -33.32 -14.33 5.33
N THR A 507 -33.09 -15.03 4.22
CA THR A 507 -34.00 -16.05 3.67
C THR A 507 -33.90 -17.38 4.44
N ASP A 508 -34.93 -18.23 4.33
CA ASP A 508 -34.88 -19.58 4.90
C ASP A 508 -33.79 -20.45 4.27
N GLU A 509 -33.46 -20.21 2.98
CA GLU A 509 -32.34 -20.87 2.31
C GLU A 509 -31.01 -20.50 2.96
N LEU A 510 -30.77 -19.20 3.22
CA LEU A 510 -29.55 -18.74 3.87
C LEU A 510 -29.44 -19.30 5.30
N LYS A 511 -30.55 -19.33 6.06
CA LYS A 511 -30.58 -19.99 7.38
C LYS A 511 -30.18 -21.45 7.30
N SER A 512 -30.78 -22.22 6.38
CA SER A 512 -30.46 -23.64 6.18
C SER A 512 -28.98 -23.85 5.82
N LYS A 513 -28.40 -22.96 5.00
CA LYS A 513 -26.96 -23.02 4.68
C LYS A 513 -26.10 -22.71 5.89
N ILE A 514 -26.49 -21.75 6.72
CA ILE A 514 -25.80 -21.45 7.98
C ILE A 514 -25.92 -22.64 8.93
N ASP A 515 -27.08 -23.31 9.03
CA ASP A 515 -27.30 -24.49 9.87
C ASP A 515 -26.36 -25.65 9.51
N GLU A 516 -26.01 -25.80 8.23
CA GLU A 516 -25.08 -26.83 7.75
C GLU A 516 -23.59 -26.45 7.85
N ALA A 517 -23.26 -25.16 7.93
CA ALA A 517 -21.87 -24.69 7.93
C ALA A 517 -21.18 -24.85 9.30
N ASN A 518 -19.88 -25.11 9.31
CA ASN A 518 -19.03 -25.02 10.50
C ASN A 518 -18.50 -23.59 10.69
N TYR A 519 -18.13 -22.95 9.59
CA TYR A 519 -17.61 -21.57 9.57
C TYR A 519 -18.37 -20.72 8.57
N VAL A 520 -18.61 -19.45 8.92
CA VAL A 520 -19.33 -18.50 8.06
C VAL A 520 -18.49 -17.26 7.82
N VAL A 521 -18.29 -16.91 6.54
CA VAL A 521 -17.61 -15.67 6.15
C VAL A 521 -18.59 -14.82 5.34
N VAL A 522 -19.04 -13.68 5.86
CA VAL A 522 -19.94 -12.75 5.16
C VAL A 522 -19.20 -11.48 4.75
N LEU A 523 -19.35 -11.04 3.50
CA LEU A 523 -18.84 -9.74 3.08
C LEU A 523 -19.86 -8.63 3.36
N SER A 524 -19.38 -7.42 3.63
CA SER A 524 -20.12 -6.17 3.56
C SER A 524 -19.41 -5.23 2.58
N GLU A 525 -20.19 -4.58 1.69
CA GLU A 525 -19.67 -3.64 0.70
C GLU A 525 -20.45 -2.32 0.79
N MET A 526 -19.98 -1.39 1.62
CA MET A 526 -20.54 -0.04 1.63
C MET A 526 -19.96 0.84 0.51
N GLY A 527 -20.84 1.54 -0.21
CA GLY A 527 -20.46 2.60 -1.15
C GLY A 527 -20.56 4.00 -0.54
N ASN A 528 -21.55 4.21 0.34
CA ASN A 528 -21.83 5.47 1.02
C ASN A 528 -22.52 5.21 2.37
N TYR A 529 -22.64 6.26 3.19
CA TYR A 529 -23.19 6.16 4.54
C TYR A 529 -24.68 5.78 4.62
N THR A 530 -25.46 6.00 3.56
CA THR A 530 -26.88 5.55 3.56
C THR A 530 -26.99 4.02 3.62
N HIS A 531 -25.95 3.29 3.19
CA HIS A 531 -25.90 1.83 3.30
C HIS A 531 -25.75 1.36 4.75
N LEU A 532 -25.32 2.24 5.67
CA LEU A 532 -25.13 1.92 7.09
C LEU A 532 -26.41 2.01 7.92
N ASN A 533 -27.52 2.39 7.28
CA ASN A 533 -28.82 2.26 7.93
C ASN A 533 -29.06 0.81 8.33
N SER A 534 -29.46 0.57 9.58
CA SER A 534 -29.66 -0.78 10.12
C SER A 534 -30.69 -1.63 9.35
N THR A 535 -31.56 -0.99 8.55
CA THR A 535 -32.55 -1.67 7.69
C THR A 535 -32.10 -1.83 6.24
N HIS A 536 -30.99 -1.22 5.85
CA HIS A 536 -30.44 -1.37 4.51
C HIS A 536 -29.75 -2.75 4.40
N TRP A 537 -30.07 -3.50 3.35
CA TRP A 537 -29.65 -4.89 3.17
C TRP A 537 -28.13 -5.14 3.31
N ILE A 538 -27.29 -4.20 2.86
CA ILE A 538 -25.82 -4.26 3.06
C ILE A 538 -25.41 -4.36 4.53
N THR A 539 -26.17 -3.73 5.44
CA THR A 539 -25.89 -3.74 6.88
C THR A 539 -26.77 -4.74 7.63
N ALA A 540 -28.03 -4.89 7.22
CA ALA A 540 -29.00 -5.78 7.86
C ALA A 540 -28.59 -7.25 7.72
N ILE A 541 -28.23 -7.71 6.52
CA ILE A 541 -27.91 -9.12 6.29
C ILE A 541 -26.66 -9.59 7.05
N PRO A 542 -25.50 -8.89 7.02
CA PRO A 542 -24.35 -9.30 7.83
C PRO A 542 -24.65 -9.35 9.34
N ASN A 543 -25.47 -8.41 9.85
CA ASN A 543 -25.92 -8.43 11.24
C ASN A 543 -26.84 -9.62 11.54
N GLU A 544 -27.81 -9.94 10.68
CA GLU A 544 -28.68 -11.10 10.84
C GLU A 544 -27.90 -12.42 10.77
N VAL A 545 -26.95 -12.53 9.83
CA VAL A 545 -26.06 -13.70 9.68
C VAL A 545 -25.24 -13.92 10.95
N THR A 546 -24.59 -12.88 11.46
CA THR A 546 -23.76 -12.99 12.68
C THR A 546 -24.59 -13.25 13.93
N THR A 547 -25.77 -12.63 14.03
CA THR A 547 -26.73 -12.91 15.12
C THR A 547 -27.14 -14.37 15.12
N TYR A 548 -27.57 -14.91 13.97
CA TYR A 548 -28.02 -16.29 13.84
C TYR A 548 -26.88 -17.30 14.04
N ALA A 549 -25.69 -17.02 13.49
CA ALA A 549 -24.50 -17.83 13.72
C ALA A 549 -24.12 -17.88 15.21
N ASN A 550 -24.22 -16.76 15.93
CA ASN A 550 -23.98 -16.69 17.37
C ASN A 550 -24.99 -17.52 18.17
N GLU A 551 -26.28 -17.49 17.82
CA GLU A 551 -27.32 -18.33 18.44
C GLU A 551 -27.03 -19.83 18.30
N LEU A 552 -26.36 -20.21 17.21
CA LEU A 552 -25.94 -21.58 16.93
C LEU A 552 -24.52 -21.91 17.46
N ASN A 553 -23.85 -20.98 18.16
CA ASN A 553 -22.45 -21.08 18.59
C ASN A 553 -21.47 -21.40 17.44
N LYS A 554 -21.68 -20.78 16.28
CA LYS A 554 -20.81 -20.94 15.10
C LYS A 554 -19.84 -19.77 14.99
N ASP A 555 -18.63 -20.09 14.57
CA ASP A 555 -17.61 -19.09 14.27
C ASP A 555 -17.99 -18.38 12.96
N SER A 556 -18.22 -17.07 13.07
CA SER A 556 -18.58 -16.22 11.93
C SER A 556 -17.80 -14.92 11.94
N ILE A 557 -17.56 -14.40 10.74
CA ILE A 557 -16.81 -13.16 10.52
C ILE A 557 -17.49 -12.29 9.48
N VAL A 558 -17.45 -10.98 9.71
CA VAL A 558 -17.75 -9.99 8.68
C VAL A 558 -16.46 -9.45 8.07
N VAL A 559 -16.44 -9.35 6.74
CA VAL A 559 -15.32 -8.77 5.99
C VAL A 559 -15.81 -7.54 5.23
N SER A 560 -15.35 -6.36 5.63
CA SER A 560 -15.54 -5.12 4.90
C SER A 560 -14.64 -5.10 3.67
N VAL A 561 -15.23 -5.04 2.47
CA VAL A 561 -14.49 -5.02 1.19
C VAL A 561 -14.58 -3.67 0.48
N GLY A 562 -15.42 -2.75 0.98
CA GLY A 562 -15.59 -1.39 0.48
C GLY A 562 -14.78 -0.36 1.27
N LYS A 563 -15.39 0.82 1.47
CA LYS A 563 -14.88 1.81 2.43
C LYS A 563 -14.93 1.20 3.83
N PRO A 564 -13.96 1.50 4.71
CA PRO A 564 -13.79 0.76 5.97
C PRO A 564 -14.82 1.11 7.06
N TYR A 565 -15.78 1.99 6.80
CA TYR A 565 -16.64 2.58 7.85
C TYR A 565 -17.81 1.70 8.28
N ASP A 566 -18.11 0.63 7.54
CA ASP A 566 -19.22 -0.28 7.81
C ASP A 566 -18.99 -1.17 9.02
N VAL A 567 -17.75 -1.41 9.42
CA VAL A 567 -17.39 -2.12 10.67
C VAL A 567 -18.00 -1.47 11.91
N ALA A 568 -18.30 -0.16 11.89
CA ALA A 568 -19.00 0.50 12.99
C ALA A 568 -20.47 0.09 13.14
N ALA A 569 -21.06 -0.57 12.14
CA ALA A 569 -22.47 -0.91 12.09
C ALA A 569 -22.77 -2.38 12.44
N HIS A 570 -21.77 -3.17 12.83
CA HIS A 570 -21.85 -4.64 12.94
C HIS A 570 -21.91 -5.12 14.40
N GLU A 571 -22.93 -4.67 15.15
CA GLU A 571 -23.03 -4.82 16.61
C GLU A 571 -22.76 -6.26 17.13
N ASN A 572 -23.24 -7.28 16.41
CA ASN A 572 -23.19 -8.68 16.83
C ASN A 572 -22.04 -9.50 16.22
N ALA A 573 -21.22 -8.91 15.35
CA ALA A 573 -20.06 -9.61 14.82
C ALA A 573 -19.02 -9.81 15.92
N LYS A 574 -18.54 -11.04 16.12
CA LYS A 574 -17.45 -11.32 17.08
C LYS A 574 -16.07 -11.16 16.44
N ALA A 575 -15.99 -11.23 15.10
CA ALA A 575 -14.77 -10.96 14.35
C ALA A 575 -15.08 -10.08 13.13
N GLU A 576 -14.19 -9.13 12.86
CA GLU A 576 -14.32 -8.15 11.77
C GLU A 576 -12.97 -7.87 11.12
N VAL A 577 -12.94 -7.94 9.79
CA VAL A 577 -11.75 -7.73 8.96
C VAL A 577 -12.05 -6.72 7.86
N ILE A 578 -11.07 -5.90 7.50
CA ILE A 578 -11.16 -4.91 6.43
C ILE A 578 -10.15 -5.27 5.33
N ALA A 579 -10.64 -5.35 4.10
CA ALA A 579 -9.87 -5.71 2.91
C ALA A 579 -9.58 -4.51 1.98
N TYR A 580 -10.32 -3.41 2.08
CA TYR A 580 -10.12 -2.17 1.30
C TYR A 580 -10.27 -2.29 -0.22
N GLY A 581 -10.98 -3.30 -0.73
CA GLY A 581 -11.25 -3.41 -2.18
C GLY A 581 -12.18 -4.56 -2.56
N TYR A 582 -13.08 -4.27 -3.50
CA TYR A 582 -14.13 -5.17 -4.01
C TYR A 582 -14.09 -5.36 -5.54
N LYS A 583 -13.31 -4.55 -6.27
CA LYS A 583 -13.26 -4.62 -7.73
C LYS A 583 -12.45 -5.83 -8.22
N GLY A 584 -12.93 -6.44 -9.29
CA GLY A 584 -12.11 -7.30 -10.14
C GLY A 584 -12.20 -8.79 -9.83
N MET A 585 -13.37 -9.38 -9.64
CA MET A 585 -13.48 -10.84 -9.84
C MET A 585 -14.49 -11.11 -10.95
N ASP A 586 -14.03 -11.77 -12.01
CA ASP A 586 -14.89 -12.22 -13.10
C ASP A 586 -15.59 -13.53 -12.67
N PRO A 587 -16.93 -13.56 -12.58
CA PRO A 587 -17.66 -14.78 -12.23
C PRO A 587 -17.58 -15.87 -13.32
N THR A 588 -17.13 -15.54 -14.53
CA THR A 588 -16.96 -16.49 -15.64
C THR A 588 -15.64 -17.25 -15.60
N GLU A 589 -14.67 -16.83 -14.79
CA GLU A 589 -13.52 -17.68 -14.41
C GLU A 589 -13.97 -18.71 -13.37
N ALA A 590 -14.77 -19.66 -13.85
CA ALA A 590 -15.76 -20.39 -13.07
C ALA A 590 -15.22 -21.31 -11.97
N ASP A 591 -13.95 -21.74 -12.01
CA ASP A 591 -13.50 -22.90 -11.21
C ASP A 591 -12.13 -22.73 -10.55
N GLY A 592 -11.87 -21.53 -9.99
CA GLY A 592 -10.70 -21.33 -9.13
C GLY A 592 -9.37 -21.39 -9.85
N GLY A 593 -9.32 -20.83 -11.07
CA GLY A 593 -8.12 -20.71 -11.90
C GLY A 593 -6.92 -20.27 -11.07
N LEU A 594 -6.02 -21.22 -10.79
CA LEU A 594 -4.93 -21.07 -9.81
C LEU A 594 -3.88 -20.03 -10.24
N SER A 595 -4.04 -19.45 -11.43
CA SER A 595 -3.24 -18.36 -11.96
C SER A 595 -4.18 -17.39 -12.68
N PRO A 596 -4.31 -16.15 -12.19
CA PRO A 596 -5.18 -15.17 -12.82
C PRO A 596 -4.59 -14.78 -14.17
N VAL A 597 -5.31 -15.04 -15.26
CA VAL A 597 -4.91 -14.64 -16.63
C VAL A 597 -5.43 -13.25 -16.99
N GLN A 598 -6.29 -12.69 -16.15
CA GLN A 598 -6.81 -11.33 -16.26
C GLN A 598 -6.49 -10.52 -15.00
N ALA A 599 -6.69 -9.21 -15.09
CA ALA A 599 -6.52 -8.32 -13.97
C ALA A 599 -7.66 -8.51 -12.94
N PHE A 600 -7.36 -9.16 -11.81
CA PHE A 600 -8.29 -9.33 -10.68
C PHE A 600 -7.93 -8.54 -9.43
N GLY A 601 -8.92 -8.29 -8.58
CA GLY A 601 -8.75 -7.63 -7.28
C GLY A 601 -8.11 -8.56 -6.26
N PRO A 602 -6.98 -8.21 -5.65
CA PRO A 602 -6.28 -9.11 -4.75
C PRO A 602 -6.81 -9.07 -3.31
N ASN A 603 -7.64 -8.07 -2.97
CA ASN A 603 -8.09 -7.77 -1.61
C ASN A 603 -8.92 -8.90 -0.98
N ILE A 604 -9.97 -9.38 -1.67
CA ILE A 604 -10.83 -10.46 -1.16
C ILE A 604 -10.03 -11.77 -0.99
N PRO A 605 -9.24 -12.22 -1.98
CA PRO A 605 -8.36 -13.37 -1.80
C PRO A 605 -7.38 -13.21 -0.64
N ALA A 606 -6.78 -12.03 -0.46
CA ALA A 606 -5.85 -11.75 0.64
C ALA A 606 -6.54 -11.80 2.01
N ALA A 607 -7.78 -11.31 2.11
CA ALA A 607 -8.57 -11.47 3.32
C ALA A 607 -8.76 -12.95 3.69
N MET A 608 -8.95 -13.85 2.71
CA MET A 608 -9.02 -15.28 2.99
C MET A 608 -7.69 -15.83 3.49
N GLU A 609 -6.54 -15.30 3.03
CA GLU A 609 -5.24 -15.72 3.55
C GLU A 609 -5.08 -15.39 5.04
N VAL A 610 -5.51 -14.21 5.47
CA VAL A 610 -5.44 -13.81 6.88
C VAL A 610 -6.48 -14.53 7.73
N ILE A 611 -7.72 -14.63 7.25
CA ILE A 611 -8.81 -15.29 7.99
C ILE A 611 -8.48 -16.75 8.29
N PHE A 612 -7.80 -17.46 7.38
CA PHE A 612 -7.44 -18.86 7.56
C PHE A 612 -5.98 -19.07 7.98
N GLY A 613 -5.32 -18.02 8.52
CA GLY A 613 -3.99 -18.13 9.15
C GLY A 613 -2.84 -18.42 8.19
N ALA A 614 -3.05 -18.28 6.88
CA ALA A 614 -2.02 -18.48 5.86
C ALA A 614 -1.10 -17.28 5.65
N ALA A 615 -1.52 -16.11 6.14
CA ALA A 615 -0.77 -14.88 6.25
C ALA A 615 -1.10 -14.18 7.58
N GLU A 616 -0.15 -13.44 8.12
CA GLU A 616 -0.35 -12.70 9.36
C GLU A 616 -1.12 -11.39 9.15
N ALA A 617 -1.97 -11.04 10.12
CA ALA A 617 -2.60 -9.72 10.15
C ALA A 617 -1.58 -8.66 10.52
N ARG A 618 -1.37 -7.69 9.64
CA ARG A 618 -0.41 -6.59 9.82
C ARG A 618 -1.00 -5.21 9.60
N GLY A 619 -2.15 -5.14 8.94
CA GLY A 619 -2.80 -3.89 8.61
C GLY A 619 -3.27 -3.16 9.86
N THR A 620 -3.13 -1.84 9.82
CA THR A 620 -3.70 -0.95 10.83
C THR A 620 -4.43 0.18 10.14
N LEU A 621 -5.53 0.64 10.72
CA LEU A 621 -6.44 1.60 10.13
C LEU A 621 -5.70 2.86 9.63
N PRO A 622 -5.75 3.18 8.32
CA PRO A 622 -5.18 4.41 7.78
C PRO A 622 -6.15 5.60 7.90
N VAL A 623 -7.32 5.39 8.50
CA VAL A 623 -8.37 6.39 8.76
C VAL A 623 -9.01 6.10 10.11
N SER A 624 -9.52 7.10 10.81
CA SER A 624 -10.42 6.86 11.94
C SER A 624 -11.79 6.41 11.43
N ILE A 625 -12.46 5.56 12.20
CA ILE A 625 -13.81 5.06 11.89
C ILE A 625 -14.80 5.71 12.86
N PRO A 626 -15.66 6.64 12.40
CA PRO A 626 -16.70 7.24 13.22
C PRO A 626 -17.72 6.20 13.71
N THR A 627 -18.30 6.44 14.88
CA THR A 627 -19.49 5.70 15.31
C THR A 627 -20.68 6.04 14.41
N VAL A 628 -21.64 5.13 14.33
CA VAL A 628 -22.86 5.31 13.52
C VAL A 628 -24.09 4.99 14.35
N ASP A 629 -25.17 5.75 14.13
CA ASP A 629 -26.46 5.45 14.72
C ASP A 629 -27.27 4.44 13.87
N LYS A 630 -28.43 4.01 14.36
CA LYS A 630 -29.30 3.03 13.66
C LYS A 630 -29.84 3.53 12.33
N THR A 631 -29.83 4.84 12.09
CA THR A 631 -30.25 5.43 10.82
C THR A 631 -29.14 5.43 9.77
N GLY A 632 -27.91 5.09 10.17
CA GLY A 632 -26.70 5.13 9.34
C GLY A 632 -25.99 6.48 9.37
N ALA A 633 -26.43 7.41 10.23
CA ALA A 633 -25.77 8.71 10.37
C ALA A 633 -24.48 8.55 11.18
N ALA A 634 -23.40 9.13 10.68
CA ALA A 634 -22.10 9.14 11.35
C ALA A 634 -22.04 10.21 12.43
N ASP A 635 -21.55 9.87 13.62
CA ASP A 635 -21.10 10.83 14.60
C ASP A 635 -19.58 11.05 14.42
N LEU A 636 -19.22 12.13 13.76
CA LEU A 636 -17.83 12.46 13.43
C LEU A 636 -16.99 12.91 14.63
N GLU A 637 -17.61 13.09 15.80
CA GLU A 637 -16.91 13.49 17.03
C GLU A 637 -16.46 12.28 17.86
N VAL A 638 -17.02 11.09 17.61
CA VAL A 638 -16.75 9.87 18.37
C VAL A 638 -16.36 8.74 17.43
N ASN A 639 -15.15 8.23 17.59
CA ASN A 639 -14.65 7.11 16.80
C ASN A 639 -15.01 5.76 17.45
N ALA A 640 -15.53 4.83 16.64
CA ALA A 640 -15.62 3.41 16.98
C ALA A 640 -14.24 2.75 16.99
N PHE A 641 -13.40 3.13 16.03
CA PHE A 641 -12.00 2.69 15.95
C PHE A 641 -11.10 3.85 15.57
N GLU A 642 -9.99 4.00 16.29
CA GLU A 642 -9.05 5.10 16.07
C GLU A 642 -8.11 4.85 14.89
N TYR A 643 -7.63 5.93 14.28
CA TYR A 643 -6.53 5.87 13.32
C TYR A 643 -5.36 5.07 13.90
N GLY A 644 -4.86 4.13 13.11
CA GLY A 644 -3.74 3.28 13.44
C GLY A 644 -4.08 2.07 14.33
N PHE A 645 -5.34 1.87 14.70
CA PHE A 645 -5.79 0.67 15.38
C PHE A 645 -5.83 -0.54 14.43
N GLY A 646 -5.48 -1.71 14.94
CA GLY A 646 -5.55 -2.99 14.25
C GLY A 646 -4.98 -4.09 15.13
N ILE A 647 -5.68 -5.23 15.20
CA ILE A 647 -5.19 -6.44 15.87
C ILE A 647 -4.20 -7.11 14.92
N THR A 648 -2.97 -7.31 15.38
CA THR A 648 -1.87 -7.86 14.58
C THR A 648 -1.31 -9.12 15.24
N ASN A 649 -0.54 -9.91 14.48
CA ASN A 649 0.12 -11.14 14.95
C ASN A 649 -0.86 -12.17 15.54
N LEU A 650 -1.88 -12.54 14.76
CA LEU A 650 -2.94 -13.45 15.21
C LEU A 650 -2.45 -14.86 15.55
N THR A 651 -1.31 -15.29 15.01
CA THR A 651 -0.73 -16.62 15.28
C THR A 651 0.53 -16.54 16.14
N SER A 652 0.66 -15.48 16.95
CA SER A 652 1.75 -15.33 17.91
C SER A 652 1.22 -15.30 19.34
N VAL A 653 1.91 -16.00 20.22
CA VAL A 653 1.79 -15.87 21.69
C VAL A 653 3.07 -15.22 22.22
N GLY A 654 3.02 -14.65 23.42
CA GLY A 654 4.04 -13.74 23.94
C GLY A 654 5.44 -14.33 24.15
N VAL A 655 6.30 -13.51 24.77
CA VAL A 655 7.69 -13.88 25.05
C VAL A 655 7.72 -15.12 25.93
N THR A 656 8.51 -16.10 25.52
CA THR A 656 8.77 -17.29 26.32
C THR A 656 10.19 -17.22 26.87
N SER A 657 10.32 -17.43 28.18
CA SER A 657 11.64 -17.53 28.83
C SER A 657 11.89 -18.95 29.32
N ILE A 658 13.17 -19.31 29.33
CA ILE A 658 13.67 -20.56 29.88
C ILE A 658 14.65 -20.22 30.98
N ASP A 659 14.36 -20.65 32.21
CA ASP A 659 15.30 -20.55 33.33
C ASP A 659 15.88 -21.95 33.61
N ALA A 660 17.19 -22.10 33.55
CA ALA A 660 17.88 -23.34 33.96
C ALA A 660 19.08 -23.05 34.87
N ILE A 661 19.66 -24.10 35.46
CA ILE A 661 20.95 -23.94 36.17
C ILE A 661 22.06 -23.65 35.16
N GLU A 662 23.04 -22.82 35.54
CA GLU A 662 24.10 -22.39 34.63
C GLU A 662 25.07 -23.51 34.22
N GLU A 663 25.23 -24.53 35.08
CA GLU A 663 26.22 -25.58 34.89
C GLU A 663 25.69 -26.95 35.34
N ALA A 664 25.99 -28.00 34.56
CA ALA A 664 25.65 -29.38 34.89
C ALA A 664 26.73 -30.36 34.41
N LYS A 665 26.74 -31.57 34.94
CA LYS A 665 27.62 -32.68 34.49
C LYS A 665 26.79 -33.80 33.88
N SER A 666 27.44 -34.63 33.08
CA SER A 666 26.82 -35.85 32.57
C SER A 666 26.19 -36.69 33.68
N GLY A 667 24.96 -37.15 33.42
CA GLY A 667 24.15 -37.90 34.37
C GLY A 667 23.35 -37.06 35.36
N ASP A 668 23.64 -35.75 35.49
CA ASP A 668 22.86 -34.86 36.36
C ASP A 668 21.42 -34.75 35.84
N LYS A 669 20.48 -34.62 36.78
CA LYS A 669 19.11 -34.23 36.48
C LYS A 669 18.96 -32.73 36.72
N ILE A 670 18.58 -32.00 35.69
CA ILE A 670 18.33 -30.58 35.74
C ILE A 670 16.84 -30.30 35.65
N GLU A 671 16.36 -29.31 36.39
CA GLU A 671 15.03 -28.74 36.22
C GLU A 671 15.16 -27.48 35.35
N VAL A 672 14.36 -27.43 34.29
CA VAL A 672 14.28 -26.35 33.32
C VAL A 672 12.89 -25.77 33.44
N LYS A 673 12.80 -24.53 33.88
CA LYS A 673 11.52 -23.82 33.97
C LYS A 673 11.24 -23.15 32.64
N ILE A 674 10.07 -23.39 32.08
CA ILE A 674 9.61 -22.81 30.82
C ILE A 674 8.41 -21.93 31.15
N THR A 675 8.46 -20.64 30.84
CA THR A 675 7.36 -19.70 31.05
C THR A 675 6.83 -19.27 29.69
N VAL A 676 5.56 -19.57 29.39
CA VAL A 676 4.86 -19.16 28.18
C VAL A 676 3.94 -17.99 28.52
N GLU A 677 4.18 -16.80 27.98
CA GLU A 677 3.33 -15.62 28.20
C GLU A 677 2.38 -15.36 27.01
N GLY A 678 1.38 -14.50 27.19
CA GLY A 678 0.47 -14.09 26.11
C GLY A 678 -0.58 -15.15 25.75
N ILE A 679 -0.75 -16.18 26.59
CA ILE A 679 -1.67 -17.29 26.38
C ILE A 679 -3.12 -16.94 26.74
N GLU A 680 -3.37 -15.80 27.40
CA GLU A 680 -4.71 -15.30 27.71
C GLU A 680 -5.55 -15.09 26.45
N ASN A 681 -4.89 -14.88 25.31
CA ASN A 681 -5.51 -14.73 24.01
C ASN A 681 -6.01 -16.07 23.45
N LEU A 682 -5.54 -17.21 23.93
CA LEU A 682 -6.03 -18.53 23.49
C LEU A 682 -7.45 -18.80 23.98
N LYS A 683 -7.87 -18.18 25.10
CA LYS A 683 -9.22 -18.27 25.71
C LYS A 683 -9.78 -19.70 25.72
N SER A 684 -8.91 -20.67 25.91
CA SER A 684 -9.21 -22.09 25.85
C SER A 684 -8.79 -22.69 27.17
N GLU A 685 -9.70 -23.44 27.79
CA GLU A 685 -9.35 -24.25 28.97
C GLU A 685 -8.28 -25.27 28.61
N ASP A 686 -8.12 -25.68 27.34
CA ASP A 686 -7.19 -26.72 26.91
C ASP A 686 -6.27 -26.28 25.76
N TYR A 687 -4.98 -26.58 25.86
CA TYR A 687 -3.98 -26.32 24.82
C TYR A 687 -2.80 -27.27 24.97
N ILE A 688 -1.91 -27.29 23.97
CA ILE A 688 -0.73 -28.14 23.92
C ILE A 688 0.50 -27.26 23.80
N ALA A 689 1.44 -27.38 24.74
CA ALA A 689 2.78 -26.84 24.55
C ALA A 689 3.65 -27.88 23.83
N LYS A 690 4.10 -27.55 22.62
CA LYS A 690 5.04 -28.37 21.83
C LYS A 690 6.46 -27.86 22.02
N ILE A 691 7.25 -28.64 22.73
CA ILE A 691 8.60 -28.27 23.15
C ILE A 691 9.60 -29.10 22.35
N ASN A 692 10.38 -28.45 21.49
CA ASN A 692 11.47 -29.09 20.76
C ASN A 692 12.76 -28.91 21.56
N TYR A 693 13.35 -29.99 22.08
CA TYR A 693 14.54 -29.91 22.92
C TYR A 693 15.77 -30.52 22.25
N ASN A 694 16.97 -30.16 22.73
CA ASN A 694 18.22 -30.74 22.27
C ASN A 694 18.38 -32.18 22.80
N ASN A 695 17.78 -33.14 22.09
CA ASN A 695 17.83 -34.56 22.44
C ASN A 695 19.18 -35.25 22.17
N SER A 696 20.17 -34.51 21.64
CA SER A 696 21.53 -35.03 21.49
C SER A 696 22.33 -34.95 22.79
N ASP A 697 21.99 -33.96 23.63
CA ASP A 697 22.69 -33.67 24.89
C ASP A 697 21.84 -33.92 26.13
N PHE A 698 20.54 -34.09 25.95
CA PHE A 698 19.59 -34.29 27.05
C PHE A 698 18.66 -35.47 26.77
N GLU A 699 18.26 -36.17 27.83
CA GLU A 699 17.18 -37.16 27.86
C GLU A 699 16.01 -36.59 28.66
N PHE A 700 14.82 -36.56 28.05
CA PHE A 700 13.60 -36.13 28.73
C PHE A 700 13.18 -37.12 29.83
N ILE A 701 12.90 -36.62 31.03
CA ILE A 701 12.46 -37.43 32.18
C ILE A 701 11.00 -37.20 32.53
N SER A 702 10.60 -35.94 32.72
CA SER A 702 9.22 -35.58 33.11
C SER A 702 8.95 -34.10 32.89
N VAL A 703 7.67 -33.72 32.85
CA VAL A 703 7.23 -32.32 32.92
C VAL A 703 6.04 -32.20 33.85
N LYS A 704 5.98 -31.11 34.60
CA LYS A 704 4.87 -30.77 35.52
C LYS A 704 4.54 -29.29 35.39
N SER A 705 3.31 -28.91 35.72
CA SER A 705 2.96 -27.51 35.93
C SER A 705 3.63 -26.99 37.20
N ALA A 706 4.11 -25.75 37.18
CA ALA A 706 4.51 -24.99 38.36
C ALA A 706 3.39 -24.09 38.89
N ASP A 707 2.28 -23.97 38.15
CA ASP A 707 1.14 -23.14 38.49
C ASP A 707 -0.01 -23.97 39.05
N ASP A 708 -0.62 -23.52 40.16
CA ASP A 708 -1.79 -24.16 40.76
C ASP A 708 -3.04 -24.12 39.85
N ASN A 709 -3.06 -23.14 38.94
CA ASN A 709 -4.14 -22.89 38.00
C ASN A 709 -4.07 -23.77 36.74
N THR A 710 -2.92 -24.42 36.48
CA THR A 710 -2.69 -25.19 35.25
C THR A 710 -2.47 -26.67 35.57
N GLU A 711 -3.23 -27.53 34.92
CA GLU A 711 -3.13 -28.98 35.01
C GLU A 711 -2.42 -29.57 33.78
N VAL A 712 -1.44 -30.45 33.98
CA VAL A 712 -0.87 -31.26 32.90
C VAL A 712 -1.71 -32.52 32.74
N LYS A 713 -2.52 -32.59 31.68
CA LYS A 713 -3.44 -33.70 31.40
C LYS A 713 -2.70 -34.91 30.84
N ASN A 714 -1.77 -34.68 29.91
CA ASN A 714 -1.06 -35.73 29.22
C ASN A 714 0.30 -35.22 28.72
N VAL A 715 1.24 -36.14 28.55
CA VAL A 715 2.58 -35.84 28.03
C VAL A 715 2.95 -36.92 27.02
N ASN A 716 3.19 -36.52 25.79
CA ASN A 716 3.71 -37.40 24.75
C ASN A 716 5.12 -36.93 24.36
N SER A 717 6.06 -37.87 24.21
CA SER A 717 7.43 -37.58 23.79
C SER A 717 7.79 -38.46 22.61
N GLU A 718 8.09 -37.82 21.47
CA GLU A 718 8.48 -38.49 20.24
C GLU A 718 9.78 -37.88 19.70
N GLY A 719 10.88 -38.60 19.90
CA GLY A 719 12.21 -38.13 19.50
C GLY A 719 12.64 -36.86 20.24
N LYS A 720 12.67 -35.73 19.52
CA LYS A 720 13.08 -34.42 20.04
C LYS A 720 11.92 -33.50 20.43
N GLU A 721 10.69 -33.93 20.16
CA GLU A 721 9.48 -33.15 20.47
C GLU A 721 8.78 -33.73 21.70
N ILE A 722 8.35 -32.85 22.59
CA ILE A 722 7.51 -33.15 23.74
C ILE A 722 6.22 -32.34 23.59
N SER A 723 5.09 -33.02 23.51
CA SER A 723 3.76 -32.42 23.53
C SER A 723 3.17 -32.53 24.92
N VAL A 724 2.90 -31.38 25.55
CA VAL A 724 2.32 -31.28 26.90
C VAL A 724 0.90 -30.77 26.77
N GLU A 725 -0.09 -31.63 26.99
CA GLU A 725 -1.49 -31.23 27.05
C GLU A 725 -1.76 -30.55 28.40
N LEU A 726 -2.19 -29.30 28.34
CA LEU A 726 -2.38 -28.38 29.45
C LEU A 726 -3.84 -28.00 29.57
N SER A 727 -4.27 -27.78 30.80
CA SER A 727 -5.60 -27.26 31.09
C SER A 727 -5.59 -26.18 32.16
N ASP A 728 -6.04 -24.97 31.81
CA ASP A 728 -6.12 -23.84 32.74
C ASP A 728 -7.52 -23.77 33.36
N LYS A 729 -7.60 -23.76 34.69
CA LYS A 729 -8.87 -23.66 35.43
C LYS A 729 -9.52 -22.29 35.30
N GLU A 730 -8.71 -21.26 35.15
CA GLU A 730 -9.09 -19.87 34.87
C GLU A 730 -8.13 -19.28 33.84
N VAL A 731 -8.57 -18.30 33.05
CA VAL A 731 -7.72 -17.65 32.04
C VAL A 731 -6.51 -16.99 32.73
N SER A 732 -5.30 -17.41 32.34
CA SER A 732 -4.03 -16.87 32.84
C SER A 732 -3.30 -16.11 31.74
N GLU A 733 -2.51 -15.10 32.11
CA GLU A 733 -1.60 -14.39 31.20
C GLU A 733 -0.34 -15.20 30.88
N LYS A 734 -0.05 -16.22 31.69
CA LYS A 734 1.13 -17.06 31.54
C LYS A 734 0.97 -18.46 32.11
N THR A 735 1.78 -19.38 31.61
CA THR A 735 1.92 -20.75 32.13
C THR A 735 3.36 -21.12 32.34
N ASN A 736 3.65 -21.67 33.52
CA ASN A 736 4.96 -22.11 33.95
C ASN A 736 5.00 -23.64 34.01
N LEU A 737 5.92 -24.22 33.26
CA LEU A 737 6.22 -25.65 33.27
C LEU A 737 7.59 -25.89 33.88
N ILE A 738 7.75 -26.99 34.60
CA ILE A 738 9.06 -27.49 35.04
C ILE A 738 9.32 -28.79 34.30
N MET A 739 10.27 -28.76 33.38
CA MET A 739 10.78 -29.91 32.65
C MET A 739 12.02 -30.46 33.35
N THR A 740 12.03 -31.75 33.64
CA THR A 740 13.22 -32.43 34.15
C THR A 740 13.93 -33.14 33.00
N LEU A 741 15.19 -32.79 32.80
CA LEU A 741 16.07 -33.40 31.79
C LEU A 741 17.26 -34.07 32.47
N LYS A 742 17.79 -35.12 31.86
CA LYS A 742 19.05 -35.74 32.26
C LYS A 742 20.12 -35.42 31.24
N VAL A 743 21.27 -34.92 31.70
CA VAL A 743 22.40 -34.59 30.83
C VAL A 743 23.05 -35.88 30.31
N LEU A 744 23.26 -35.97 29.00
CA LEU A 744 23.87 -37.13 28.33
C LEU A 744 25.32 -36.89 27.92
N SER A 745 25.71 -35.63 27.70
CA SER A 745 27.03 -35.30 27.16
C SER A 745 28.11 -35.33 28.24
N ASP A 746 29.22 -36.02 27.93
CA ASP A 746 30.45 -36.03 28.74
C ASP A 746 31.46 -34.96 28.29
N GLU A 747 31.16 -34.25 27.20
CA GLU A 747 32.02 -33.23 26.61
C GLU A 747 31.77 -31.86 27.22
N GLU A 748 32.85 -31.10 27.43
CA GLU A 748 32.74 -29.73 27.93
C GLU A 748 32.29 -28.80 26.79
N LYS A 749 31.05 -28.30 26.89
CA LYS A 749 30.46 -27.42 25.88
C LYS A 749 29.30 -26.62 26.45
N GLU A 750 28.96 -25.56 25.74
CA GLU A 750 27.78 -24.73 26.00
C GLU A 750 26.70 -25.06 24.96
N VAL A 751 25.50 -25.37 25.42
CA VAL A 751 24.41 -25.87 24.57
C VAL A 751 23.09 -25.22 24.91
N GLU A 752 22.28 -24.95 23.89
CA GLU A 752 20.86 -24.61 24.07
C GLU A 752 20.07 -25.84 24.50
N ILE A 753 19.11 -25.63 25.40
CA ILE A 753 18.29 -26.70 25.96
C ILE A 753 17.06 -26.95 25.08
N ILE A 754 16.36 -25.87 24.70
CA ILE A 754 15.15 -25.90 23.88
C ILE A 754 15.47 -25.22 22.54
N ASN A 755 15.10 -25.83 21.43
CA ASN A 755 15.31 -25.28 20.09
C ASN A 755 14.12 -24.42 19.64
N SER A 756 12.91 -24.81 20.02
CA SER A 756 11.67 -24.08 19.70
C SER A 756 10.56 -24.46 20.66
N LEU A 757 9.61 -23.53 20.84
CA LEU A 757 8.37 -23.75 21.55
C LEU A 757 7.20 -23.25 20.68
N GLU A 758 6.16 -24.06 20.57
CA GLU A 758 4.92 -23.70 19.90
C GLU A 758 3.74 -24.02 20.82
N VAL A 759 2.63 -23.31 20.65
CA VAL A 759 1.39 -23.60 21.36
C VAL A 759 0.32 -24.01 20.37
N VAL A 760 -0.39 -25.09 20.65
CA VAL A 760 -1.55 -25.52 19.87
C VAL A 760 -2.80 -25.39 20.73
N ASP A 761 -3.77 -24.60 20.31
CA ASP A 761 -5.01 -24.44 21.07
C ASP A 761 -6.03 -25.57 20.82
N SER A 762 -7.18 -25.51 21.50
CA SER A 762 -8.28 -26.48 21.34
C SER A 762 -8.92 -26.52 19.96
N LYS A 763 -8.62 -25.55 19.07
CA LYS A 763 -9.05 -25.54 17.66
C LYS A 763 -7.95 -26.08 16.74
N ASP A 764 -6.92 -26.71 17.28
CA ASP A 764 -5.66 -27.15 16.65
C ASP A 764 -4.93 -26.05 15.88
N ARG A 765 -5.03 -24.80 16.34
CA ARG A 765 -4.32 -23.68 15.72
C ARG A 765 -2.94 -23.58 16.32
N LEU A 766 -1.94 -23.46 15.46
CA LEU A 766 -0.55 -23.31 15.85
C LEU A 766 -0.23 -21.83 16.10
N PHE A 767 0.34 -21.55 17.27
CA PHE A 767 0.84 -20.25 17.66
C PHE A 767 2.35 -20.33 17.88
N ASN A 768 3.08 -19.42 17.27
CA ASN A 768 4.52 -19.28 17.45
C ASN A 768 4.80 -18.50 18.74
N THR A 769 5.89 -18.85 19.42
CA THR A 769 6.39 -18.12 20.59
C THR A 769 7.69 -17.40 20.23
N ASP A 770 7.89 -16.22 20.79
CA ASP A 770 9.20 -15.55 20.76
C ASP A 770 10.05 -16.11 21.91
N LEU A 771 10.89 -17.11 21.59
CA LEU A 771 11.67 -17.85 22.57
C LEU A 771 13.00 -17.17 22.89
N GLU A 772 13.15 -16.69 24.14
CA GLU A 772 14.43 -16.28 24.71
C GLU A 772 15.14 -17.50 25.31
N ASN A 773 16.02 -18.11 24.51
CA ASN A 773 16.76 -19.30 24.92
C ASN A 773 17.92 -18.99 25.87
N GLU A 774 18.03 -19.76 26.96
CA GLU A 774 19.24 -19.86 27.78
C GLU A 774 20.12 -21.05 27.36
N THR A 775 21.43 -20.85 27.47
CA THR A 775 22.44 -21.91 27.28
C THR A 775 22.92 -22.45 28.63
N ILE A 776 23.23 -23.75 28.68
CA ILE A 776 23.84 -24.39 29.84
C ILE A 776 25.25 -24.87 29.51
N LYS A 777 26.17 -24.74 30.48
CA LYS A 777 27.53 -25.29 30.37
C LYS A 777 27.60 -26.70 30.94
N ILE A 778 27.85 -27.67 30.06
CA ILE A 778 28.13 -29.04 30.45
C ILE A 778 29.60 -29.14 30.84
N LYS A 779 29.89 -29.63 32.05
CA LYS A 779 31.25 -29.84 32.57
C LYS A 779 31.64 -31.30 32.47
N LYS A 780 32.92 -31.53 32.14
CA LYS A 780 33.50 -32.87 32.12
C LYS A 780 33.51 -33.48 33.52
N VAL A 781 33.10 -34.75 33.62
CA VAL A 781 33.21 -35.52 34.86
C VAL A 781 34.69 -35.87 35.08
N GLU A 782 35.31 -35.36 36.14
CA GLU A 782 36.65 -35.79 36.55
C GLU A 782 36.57 -37.22 37.14
N GLU A 783 37.22 -38.19 36.51
CA GLU A 783 37.34 -39.55 37.04
C GLU A 783 38.09 -39.53 38.38
N SER A 784 37.42 -39.89 39.47
CA SER A 784 38.09 -40.20 40.73
C SER A 784 38.88 -41.50 40.58
N LYS A 785 40.21 -41.43 40.79
CA LYS A 785 41.08 -42.61 40.83
C LYS A 785 40.73 -43.50 42.02
N PRO A 786 40.64 -44.83 41.86
CA PRO A 786 40.42 -45.73 42.98
C PRO A 786 41.73 -46.00 43.73
N GLY A 787 41.75 -45.71 45.03
CA GLY A 787 42.68 -46.28 45.99
C GLY A 787 43.44 -45.28 46.85
N GLU A 788 42.99 -45.08 48.09
CA GLU A 788 43.84 -45.20 49.29
C GLU A 788 42.96 -45.32 50.54
N GLU A 789 43.13 -46.43 51.27
CA GLU A 789 42.49 -46.74 52.54
C GLU A 789 43.26 -46.15 53.74
N ASN A 790 42.49 -45.90 54.81
CA ASN A 790 42.81 -46.00 56.25
C ASN A 790 43.33 -44.78 57.07
N LYS A 791 42.36 -44.17 57.79
CA LYS A 791 42.25 -43.98 59.27
C LYS A 791 43.12 -42.93 60.01
N PRO A 792 42.74 -42.49 61.24
CA PRO A 792 41.43 -42.50 61.93
C PRO A 792 41.03 -41.14 62.58
N GLU A 793 39.85 -41.15 63.21
CA GLU A 793 39.17 -40.11 64.02
C GLU A 793 40.01 -39.47 65.13
N GLU A 794 39.72 -38.20 65.47
CA GLU A 794 39.79 -37.73 66.87
C GLU A 794 38.80 -36.58 67.15
N GLU A 795 38.17 -36.68 68.32
CA GLU A 795 37.05 -35.89 68.83
C GLU A 795 37.44 -34.53 69.47
N ASN A 796 36.40 -33.71 69.69
CA ASN A 796 36.19 -32.80 70.84
C ASN A 796 36.90 -31.42 70.94
N LYS A 797 36.08 -30.35 70.71
CA LYS A 797 35.72 -29.19 71.60
C LYS A 797 36.84 -28.33 72.27
N PRO A 798 36.53 -27.16 72.89
CA PRO A 798 35.52 -26.10 72.63
C PRO A 798 36.09 -24.65 72.72
N ASP A 799 35.22 -23.66 72.46
CA ASP A 799 35.15 -22.24 72.89
C ASP A 799 36.39 -21.49 73.43
N LYS A 800 36.58 -20.25 72.94
CA LYS A 800 36.87 -19.11 73.83
C LYS A 800 36.52 -17.74 73.26
N GLU A 801 35.97 -16.95 74.17
CA GLU A 801 35.34 -15.64 74.15
C GLU A 801 36.23 -14.42 73.88
N GLU A 802 35.51 -13.33 73.55
CA GLU A 802 35.65 -11.93 74.01
C GLU A 802 36.59 -10.92 73.31
N LYS A 803 35.93 -10.03 72.52
CA LYS A 803 35.74 -8.55 72.71
C LYS A 803 36.97 -7.61 72.84
N PRO A 804 36.83 -6.25 72.69
CA PRO A 804 35.63 -5.43 72.45
C PRO A 804 35.70 -4.33 71.36
N GLU A 805 34.50 -3.91 70.94
CA GLU A 805 33.96 -2.55 70.71
C GLU A 805 34.90 -1.33 70.58
N VAL A 806 34.62 -0.48 69.58
CA VAL A 806 34.25 0.93 69.81
C VAL A 806 33.19 1.37 68.78
N GLU A 807 32.00 1.68 69.29
CA GLU A 807 30.96 2.47 68.62
C GLU A 807 31.29 3.95 68.64
N THR A 808 30.95 4.68 67.57
CA THR A 808 30.29 6.00 67.70
C THR A 808 29.33 6.23 66.54
N LYS A 809 28.04 6.21 66.86
CA LYS A 809 26.90 6.92 66.23
C LYS A 809 26.40 7.96 67.28
N PRO A 810 25.36 8.80 67.07
CA PRO A 810 24.46 9.01 65.93
C PRO A 810 24.17 10.52 65.64
N GLU A 811 23.10 10.75 64.87
CA GLU A 811 22.21 11.94 64.76
C GLU A 811 22.36 12.78 63.48
N ASP A 812 21.31 13.15 62.75
CA ASP A 812 19.92 12.71 62.68
C ASP A 812 19.26 13.33 61.41
N ASN A 813 18.18 12.68 60.92
CA ASN A 813 17.06 13.22 60.14
C ASN A 813 17.26 14.04 58.83
N ASN A 814 16.79 13.49 57.69
CA ASN A 814 15.40 13.61 57.21
C ASN A 814 15.25 13.30 55.69
N GLY A 815 14.30 12.41 55.37
CA GLY A 815 13.25 12.74 54.39
C GLY A 815 13.46 12.48 52.89
N LYS A 816 12.91 11.34 52.45
CA LYS A 816 12.06 11.12 51.25
C LYS A 816 12.67 11.18 49.83
N GLY A 817 12.43 10.10 49.09
CA GLY A 817 11.85 10.18 47.73
C GLY A 817 12.60 9.44 46.63
N ASN A 818 12.20 8.20 46.35
CA ASN A 818 12.55 7.44 45.15
C ASN A 818 12.09 8.13 43.85
N LEU A 819 12.91 8.03 42.79
CA LEU A 819 12.57 7.43 41.49
C LEU A 819 13.85 7.26 40.65
N PRO A 820 14.09 6.10 40.01
CA PRO A 820 15.26 5.86 39.19
C PRO A 820 15.07 6.30 37.73
N ASN A 821 16.19 6.76 37.19
CA ASN A 821 16.48 7.08 35.81
C ASN A 821 16.95 5.79 35.12
N THR A 822 16.35 5.37 34.01
CA THR A 822 16.89 4.31 33.15
C THR A 822 16.90 4.77 31.70
N GLY A 823 18.07 5.24 31.27
CA GLY A 823 18.48 5.21 29.88
C GLY A 823 19.38 4.00 29.62
N ALA A 824 19.13 3.31 28.51
CA ALA A 824 20.06 2.42 27.83
C ALA A 824 19.61 2.43 26.35
N ALA A 825 20.38 3.03 25.44
CA ALA A 825 21.55 2.46 24.75
C ALA A 825 21.12 1.48 23.64
N VAL A 826 20.98 2.03 22.43
CA VAL A 826 20.83 1.30 21.16
C VAL A 826 22.22 1.09 20.59
N THR A 827 22.56 -0.16 20.29
CA THR A 827 23.79 -0.56 19.56
C THR A 827 23.40 -0.87 18.11
N PRO A 828 24.08 -0.31 17.09
CA PRO A 828 23.79 -0.61 15.70
C PRO A 828 24.60 -1.81 15.20
N VAL A 829 23.93 -2.74 14.51
CA VAL A 829 24.58 -3.81 13.74
C VAL A 829 24.93 -3.27 12.35
N ALA A 830 26.20 -3.42 11.99
CA ALA A 830 26.78 -2.98 10.73
C ALA A 830 26.50 -4.01 9.61
N THR A 831 25.92 -3.55 8.50
CA THR A 831 25.81 -4.32 7.26
C THR A 831 26.80 -3.77 6.24
N THR A 832 27.72 -4.62 5.81
CA THR A 832 28.80 -4.34 4.87
C THR A 832 28.25 -4.12 3.46
N VAL A 833 28.49 -2.93 2.90
CA VAL A 833 28.28 -2.57 1.50
C VAL A 833 29.56 -2.85 0.72
N LEU A 834 29.53 -3.72 -0.30
CA LEU A 834 30.49 -3.68 -1.40
C LEU A 834 29.97 -4.44 -2.63
N GLY A 835 29.88 -3.75 -3.78
CA GLY A 835 30.03 -4.39 -5.09
C GLY A 835 29.02 -4.06 -6.19
N MET A 836 29.02 -2.82 -6.70
CA MET A 836 28.62 -2.52 -8.09
C MET A 836 29.78 -1.78 -8.77
N ALA A 837 30.53 -2.46 -9.63
CA ALA A 837 31.29 -1.86 -10.73
C ALA A 837 31.87 -2.94 -11.66
N MET A 838 31.76 -2.69 -12.97
CA MET A 838 32.47 -3.31 -14.10
C MET A 838 31.98 -4.67 -14.64
N THR A 839 31.19 -4.62 -15.72
CA THR A 839 31.41 -5.55 -16.85
C THR A 839 31.04 -4.91 -18.18
N ALA A 840 32.03 -4.28 -18.84
CA ALA A 840 32.00 -4.00 -20.27
C ALA A 840 33.43 -3.79 -20.78
N LEU A 841 34.19 -4.88 -20.96
CA LEU A 841 35.30 -4.91 -21.92
C LEU A 841 35.78 -6.36 -22.15
N GLY A 842 35.84 -6.78 -23.42
CA GLY A 842 36.79 -7.80 -23.86
C GLY A 842 36.24 -9.17 -24.23
N PHE A 843 35.51 -9.28 -25.34
CA PHE A 843 35.46 -10.52 -26.12
C PHE A 843 36.14 -10.31 -27.47
N ALA A 844 37.44 -10.63 -27.53
CA ALA A 844 38.13 -10.88 -28.78
C ALA A 844 39.36 -11.78 -28.56
N LEU A 845 39.37 -12.90 -29.30
CA LEU A 845 40.55 -13.64 -29.77
C LEU A 845 41.27 -14.57 -28.78
N ASN A 846 40.92 -15.87 -28.82
CA ASN A 846 41.85 -16.87 -29.38
C ASN A 846 41.22 -18.27 -29.50
N LYS A 847 40.98 -18.73 -30.72
CA LYS A 847 41.07 -20.15 -31.09
C LYS A 847 41.31 -20.28 -32.59
N LYS A 848 42.60 -20.26 -32.98
CA LYS A 848 43.08 -20.72 -34.28
C LYS A 848 44.14 -21.81 -34.04
N LYS A 849 43.86 -23.01 -34.55
CA LYS A 849 44.73 -24.14 -34.96
C LYS A 849 43.93 -25.43 -34.72
N ASN A 850 43.75 -26.37 -35.65
CA ASN A 850 44.33 -26.58 -36.97
C ASN A 850 43.53 -27.68 -37.70
N LYS A 851 43.34 -27.50 -39.01
CA LYS A 851 43.41 -28.51 -40.10
C LYS A 851 42.51 -29.75 -40.04
N LYS A 852 41.55 -29.85 -40.96
CA LYS A 852 41.77 -30.34 -42.33
C LYS A 852 40.65 -29.88 -43.25
#